data_AF-A0A919C1V8-F1
#
_entry.id   AF-A0A919C1V8-F1
#
_cell.length_a   1.000
_cell.length_b   1.000
_cell.length_c   1.000
_cell.angle_alpha   90.00
_cell.angle_beta   90.00
_cell.angle_gamma   90.00
#
_symmetry.space_group_name_H-M   'P 1'
#
loop_
_entity.id
_entity.type
_entity.pdbx_description
1 polymer ?
#
loop_
_entity_poly.entity_id
_entity_poly.type
_entity_poly.pdbx_seq_one_letter_code
_entity_poly.pdbx_strand_id
1 'polypeptide(L)'
;MDPQLAVRARGITKCFGDVVALDGVDLDVAQGRIHGLAGPNGAGKTTLLGLLLGLAVADTGDLDILGTPVGRRFETPGGVSGFVDGPGLYPALTARQNLASLAALRGGDRRSSEIDDALDRVGLTDVADERTRGFSLGMRQRLGLAAALLTRPRLLVLDEPCNGLDPAGKKHVHGVLTRLARDGTSVVLSSHRMDDLEALCSEVTILATGRTVFSGPLGELAAGNRELDYRLVTSDPERTRRLAAAAPGIRPTGDAAGRQGGEALLLRALVPDLDDLVVRLVHQGIDGDPSLTQFGENVTPNQHALARQFGLYDNTYDIGTNSAEGHNWLMQADDPEYTESSAGEYKRSYDTEDDALGHQKTGFLWTGAQAAGKSVRDFGEFQQFLTKPAGASWQNLYCDARTMEATGQDTAYPLASSSPIPSLNSVSVPGFPKFDTSVPDLYRYQIWKRDFEKNGPADLNLFWLSSDHTGGPASPAAQVADNDLATGRIIDRISHSTYWKDSAVFVVEDDSQAGLDHVDGHRAPVQIISPWARHGTVDSHYYSQITMIRTIEQILGIHPMNQKDSAATPMRGAFTRHPDYTPFTSLPNRTSLTDGLKTPPSCGVDTPAAQDPRAAAVPSTKVPADKKSLAAAWDAWKSQQHLTGPHAIPDYADPAQLNHLTWYQTHNWTRPYPGEEKIYAPNDVPGAYIPSAESDG
;
A
#
# COMPACT_ATOMS: atom_id res chain seq x y z
N MET A 1 4.00 46.85 11.19
CA MET A 1 4.33 46.46 12.57
C MET A 1 4.66 44.99 12.51
N ASP A 2 5.87 44.59 12.91
CA ASP A 2 6.22 43.17 12.95
C ASP A 2 5.26 42.43 13.90
N PRO A 3 4.81 41.22 13.53
CA PRO A 3 3.90 40.45 14.36
C PRO A 3 4.56 40.15 15.70
N GLN A 4 3.80 40.31 16.79
CA GLN A 4 4.27 39.96 18.11
C GLN A 4 4.41 38.43 18.21
N LEU A 5 5.60 37.94 18.57
CA LEU A 5 5.88 36.51 18.65
C LEU A 5 5.45 35.92 20.01
N ALA A 6 4.89 34.72 19.97
CA ALA A 6 4.62 33.85 21.12
C ALA A 6 5.84 32.99 21.45
N VAL A 7 6.59 32.57 20.42
CA VAL A 7 7.86 31.83 20.55
C VAL A 7 8.85 32.45 19.60
N ARG A 8 10.08 32.66 20.07
CA ARG A 8 11.24 32.99 19.24
C ARG A 8 12.40 32.09 19.68
N ALA A 9 12.84 31.23 18.77
CA ALA A 9 13.96 30.32 19.00
C ALA A 9 15.06 30.63 17.98
N ARG A 10 16.31 30.75 18.42
CA ARG A 10 17.45 31.05 17.54
C ARG A 10 18.62 30.12 17.82
N GLY A 11 19.09 29.42 16.78
CA GLY A 11 20.26 28.54 16.84
C GLY A 11 20.13 27.44 17.90
N ILE A 12 18.92 26.88 18.08
CA ILE A 12 18.66 25.86 19.11
C ILE A 12 19.35 24.56 18.76
N THR A 13 20.23 24.10 19.64
CA THR A 13 20.86 22.79 19.54
C THR A 13 20.51 21.96 20.77
N LYS A 14 20.21 20.68 20.53
CA LYS A 14 19.96 19.69 21.59
C LYS A 14 20.64 18.38 21.26
N CYS A 15 21.45 17.89 22.20
CA CYS A 15 22.13 16.61 22.12
C CYS A 15 21.67 15.67 23.26
N PHE A 16 21.55 14.39 22.94
CA PHE A 16 21.34 13.30 23.90
C PHE A 16 22.50 12.31 23.77
N GLY A 17 23.51 12.47 24.64
CA GLY A 17 24.78 11.76 24.45
C GLY A 17 25.44 12.19 23.14
N ASP A 18 25.74 11.21 22.28
CA ASP A 18 26.37 11.44 20.97
C ASP A 18 25.36 11.80 19.86
N VAL A 19 24.06 11.76 20.13
CA VAL A 19 23.01 12.04 19.15
C VAL A 19 22.63 13.51 19.18
N VAL A 20 22.79 14.21 18.05
CA VAL A 20 22.32 15.58 17.86
C VAL A 20 20.87 15.55 17.37
N ALA A 21 19.92 15.83 18.26
CA ALA A 21 18.49 15.80 17.96
C ALA A 21 18.00 17.11 17.32
N LEU A 22 18.60 18.24 17.69
CA LEU A 22 18.39 19.55 17.05
C LEU A 22 19.76 20.18 16.79
N ASP A 23 19.96 20.74 15.61
CA ASP A 23 21.22 21.33 15.15
C ASP A 23 20.96 22.74 14.59
N GLY A 24 21.05 23.74 15.46
CA GLY A 24 20.92 25.15 15.08
C GLY A 24 19.54 25.54 14.56
N VAL A 25 18.46 25.04 15.17
CA VAL A 25 17.08 25.29 14.73
C VAL A 25 16.60 26.70 15.06
N ASP A 26 16.01 27.36 14.07
CA ASP A 26 15.30 28.63 14.22
C ASP A 26 13.79 28.42 14.12
N LEU A 27 13.02 29.08 14.99
CA LEU A 27 11.56 29.01 14.99
C LEU A 27 10.96 30.36 15.40
N ASP A 28 9.98 30.84 14.64
CA ASP A 28 9.14 31.97 14.99
C ASP A 28 7.68 31.54 14.99
N VAL A 29 6.97 31.82 16.08
CA VAL A 29 5.53 31.55 16.20
C VAL A 29 4.83 32.84 16.52
N ALA A 30 3.94 33.30 15.65
CA ALA A 30 3.15 34.50 15.88
C ALA A 30 2.07 34.30 16.97
N GLN A 31 1.78 35.35 17.73
CA GLN A 31 0.69 35.31 18.72
C GLN A 31 -0.68 35.11 18.06
N GLY A 32 -1.52 34.28 18.67
CA GLY A 32 -2.90 34.01 18.21
C GLY A 32 -2.99 33.26 16.89
N ARG A 33 -1.91 32.60 16.47
CA ARG A 33 -1.85 31.76 15.26
C ARG A 33 -1.55 30.31 15.59
N ILE A 34 -1.85 29.44 14.63
CA ILE A 34 -1.51 28.02 14.66
C ILE A 34 -0.29 27.81 13.75
N HIS A 35 0.77 27.26 14.34
CA HIS A 35 2.03 26.95 13.67
C HIS A 35 2.25 25.44 13.63
N GLY A 36 2.49 24.92 12.43
CA GLY A 36 2.71 23.49 12.21
C GLY A 36 4.19 23.12 12.22
N LEU A 37 4.52 21.99 12.84
CA LEU A 37 5.82 21.33 12.71
C LEU A 37 5.66 20.07 11.88
N ALA A 38 6.39 20.00 10.76
CA ALA A 38 6.38 18.87 9.84
C ALA A 38 7.78 18.29 9.67
N GLY A 39 7.87 17.07 9.17
CA GLY A 39 9.14 16.39 8.93
C GLY A 39 9.04 14.89 9.24
N PRO A 40 9.97 14.07 8.72
CA PRO A 40 9.97 12.63 8.97
C PRO A 40 10.11 12.28 10.45
N ASN A 41 9.84 11.02 10.79
CA ASN A 41 10.12 10.51 12.13
C ASN A 41 11.61 10.62 12.44
N GLY A 42 11.95 10.97 13.68
CA GLY A 42 13.34 11.27 14.06
C GLY A 42 13.88 12.64 13.59
N ALA A 43 13.09 13.49 12.92
CA ALA A 43 13.54 14.82 12.48
C ALA A 43 13.80 15.83 13.62
N GLY A 44 13.38 15.53 14.86
CA GLY A 44 13.53 16.40 16.03
C GLY A 44 12.26 17.14 16.48
N LYS A 45 11.09 16.88 15.86
CA LYS A 45 9.81 17.56 16.18
C LYS A 45 9.44 17.45 17.68
N THR A 46 9.34 16.23 18.19
CA THR A 46 9.03 15.92 19.60
C THR A 46 10.06 16.55 20.55
N THR A 47 11.34 16.56 20.19
CA THR A 47 12.39 17.24 20.97
C THR A 47 12.15 18.74 21.04
N LEU A 48 11.82 19.38 19.92
CA LEU A 48 11.52 20.82 19.87
C LEU A 48 10.27 21.16 20.70
N LEU A 49 9.19 20.39 20.56
CA LEU A 49 7.98 20.57 21.37
C LEU A 49 8.26 20.38 22.87
N GLY A 50 9.11 19.40 23.23
CA GLY A 50 9.55 19.16 24.60
C GLY A 50 10.33 20.35 25.19
N LEU A 51 11.13 21.05 24.39
CA LEU A 51 11.77 22.30 24.81
C LEU A 51 10.74 23.41 25.09
N LEU A 52 9.73 23.55 24.24
CA LEU A 52 8.67 24.56 24.42
C LEU A 52 7.81 24.32 25.67
N LEU A 53 7.67 23.05 26.08
CA LEU A 53 6.98 22.66 27.31
C LEU A 53 7.88 22.66 28.55
N GLY A 54 9.18 22.94 28.42
CA GLY A 54 10.16 22.88 29.51
C GLY A 54 10.43 21.46 30.03
N LEU A 55 10.12 20.43 29.23
CA LEU A 55 10.43 19.02 29.51
C LEU A 55 11.87 18.65 29.14
N ALA A 56 12.51 19.48 28.33
CA ALA A 56 13.92 19.41 27.97
C ALA A 56 14.54 20.81 28.03
N VAL A 57 15.87 20.88 28.02
CA VAL A 57 16.64 22.13 28.02
C VAL A 57 17.59 22.14 26.84
N ALA A 58 17.62 23.24 26.08
CA ALA A 58 18.54 23.42 24.96
C ALA A 58 20.00 23.49 25.44
N ASP A 59 20.91 22.87 24.71
CA ASP A 59 22.33 22.88 25.03
C ASP A 59 22.97 24.20 24.57
N THR A 60 22.58 24.71 23.41
CA THR A 60 22.94 26.05 22.91
C THR A 60 21.75 26.72 22.21
N GLY A 61 21.87 28.03 21.97
CA GLY A 61 20.83 28.86 21.35
C GLY A 61 20.00 29.63 22.38
N ASP A 62 19.15 30.51 21.86
CA ASP A 62 18.30 31.40 22.64
C ASP A 62 16.82 31.07 22.41
N LEU A 63 16.05 30.91 23.49
CA LEU A 63 14.62 30.60 23.44
C LEU A 63 13.83 31.62 24.27
N ASP A 64 12.95 32.37 23.62
CA ASP A 64 11.99 33.27 24.25
C ASP A 64 10.58 32.71 24.09
N ILE A 65 9.86 32.55 25.21
CA ILE A 65 8.47 32.10 25.22
C ILE A 65 7.59 33.14 25.92
N LEU A 66 6.56 33.62 25.23
CA LEU A 66 5.61 34.64 25.69
C LEU A 66 6.30 35.93 26.19
N GLY A 67 7.44 36.27 25.58
CA GLY A 67 8.27 37.43 25.96
C GLY A 67 9.18 37.20 27.17
N THR A 68 9.29 35.96 27.64
CA THR A 68 10.19 35.56 28.73
C THR A 68 11.34 34.71 28.18
N PRO A 69 12.60 35.12 28.37
CA PRO A 69 13.75 34.28 28.07
C PRO A 69 13.73 33.00 28.92
N VAL A 70 13.81 31.85 28.27
CA VAL A 70 13.86 30.53 28.91
C VAL A 70 15.31 30.15 29.14
N GLY A 71 15.70 30.06 30.41
CA GLY A 71 17.05 29.67 30.82
C GLY A 71 17.29 28.16 30.76
N ARG A 72 18.46 27.72 31.23
CA ARG A 72 18.83 26.29 31.28
C ARG A 72 18.24 25.54 32.48
N ARG A 73 16.91 25.62 32.67
CA ARG A 73 16.18 24.93 33.75
C ARG A 73 14.93 24.29 33.16
N PHE A 74 14.45 23.22 33.80
CA PHE A 74 13.16 22.61 33.49
C PHE A 74 12.02 23.48 34.04
N GLU A 75 11.87 24.68 33.47
CA GLU A 75 10.89 25.69 33.85
C GLU A 75 10.32 26.33 32.59
N THR A 76 9.00 26.54 32.60
CA THR A 76 8.26 27.10 31.46
C THR A 76 7.51 28.33 31.93
N PRO A 77 7.48 29.44 31.15
CA PRO A 77 6.73 30.61 31.54
C PRO A 77 5.25 30.31 31.82
N GLY A 78 4.65 31.06 32.74
CA GLY A 78 3.23 30.94 33.04
C GLY A 78 2.37 31.18 31.79
N GLY A 79 1.37 30.32 31.59
CA GLY A 79 0.48 30.39 30.42
C GLY A 79 0.86 29.45 29.27
N VAL A 80 1.89 28.62 29.42
CA VAL A 80 2.16 27.49 28.51
C VAL A 80 1.46 26.23 29.03
N SER A 81 0.82 25.47 28.14
CA SER A 81 0.19 24.19 28.45
C SER A 81 0.22 23.27 27.22
N GLY A 82 0.12 21.96 27.42
CA GLY A 82 0.22 21.02 26.32
C GLY A 82 0.61 19.61 26.75
N PHE A 83 0.90 18.78 25.76
CA PHE A 83 1.43 17.43 25.94
C PHE A 83 2.31 17.04 24.74
N VAL A 84 3.28 16.16 25.00
CA VAL A 84 4.22 15.58 24.03
C VAL A 84 4.33 14.09 24.35
N ASP A 85 4.42 13.24 23.32
CA ASP A 85 4.39 11.77 23.48
C ASP A 85 3.08 11.25 24.15
N GLY A 86 1.97 11.88 23.78
CA GLY A 86 0.63 11.59 24.32
C GLY A 86 0.36 12.20 25.71
N PRO A 87 -0.90 12.13 26.17
CA PRO A 87 -1.28 12.74 27.44
C PRO A 87 -1.02 11.80 28.64
N GLY A 88 -0.35 12.33 29.67
CA GLY A 88 -0.04 11.62 30.91
C GLY A 88 -1.26 11.38 31.83
N LEU A 89 -2.19 10.53 31.38
CA LEU A 89 -3.44 10.20 32.08
C LEU A 89 -3.25 9.03 33.06
N TYR A 90 -4.02 9.00 34.15
CA TYR A 90 -4.10 7.88 35.09
C TYR A 90 -5.18 6.88 34.63
N PRO A 91 -4.81 5.68 34.12
CA PRO A 91 -5.76 4.75 33.48
C PRO A 91 -6.87 4.23 34.42
N ALA A 92 -6.59 4.21 35.72
CA ALA A 92 -7.53 3.75 36.75
C ALA A 92 -8.61 4.78 37.10
N LEU A 93 -8.38 6.06 36.77
CA LEU A 93 -9.29 7.16 37.05
C LEU A 93 -10.22 7.41 35.87
N THR A 94 -11.40 7.96 36.17
CA THR A 94 -12.33 8.43 35.12
C THR A 94 -11.81 9.66 34.41
N ALA A 95 -12.38 10.03 33.27
CA ALA A 95 -12.00 11.27 32.57
C ALA A 95 -12.15 12.50 33.48
N ARG A 96 -13.29 12.62 34.16
CA ARG A 96 -13.56 13.67 35.16
C ARG A 96 -12.56 13.65 36.31
N GLN A 97 -12.24 12.48 36.84
CA GLN A 97 -11.27 12.33 37.94
C GLN A 97 -9.85 12.72 37.51
N ASN A 98 -9.43 12.36 36.30
CA ASN A 98 -8.14 12.78 35.75
C ASN A 98 -8.01 14.32 35.72
N LEU A 99 -9.03 15.00 35.20
CA LEU A 99 -9.07 16.46 35.12
C LEU A 99 -9.10 17.12 36.51
N ALA A 100 -9.88 16.57 37.45
CA ALA A 100 -9.93 17.05 38.82
C ALA A 100 -8.59 16.90 39.55
N SER A 101 -7.93 15.75 39.40
CA SER A 101 -6.60 15.50 39.96
C SER A 101 -5.56 16.46 39.41
N LEU A 102 -5.56 16.71 38.10
CA LEU A 102 -4.63 17.66 37.49
C LEU A 102 -4.87 19.10 37.97
N ALA A 103 -6.14 19.50 38.12
CA ALA A 103 -6.50 20.81 38.66
C ALA A 103 -5.98 21.00 40.10
N ALA A 104 -6.18 19.99 40.95
CA ALA A 104 -5.72 20.01 42.34
C ALA A 104 -4.19 20.09 42.47
N LEU A 105 -3.44 19.35 41.63
CA LEU A 105 -1.97 19.39 41.60
C LEU A 105 -1.42 20.78 41.24
N ARG A 106 -2.17 21.58 40.47
CA ARG A 106 -1.80 22.95 40.10
C ARG A 106 -2.23 24.00 41.15
N GLY A 107 -2.65 23.56 42.34
CA GLY A 107 -3.02 24.45 43.45
C GLY A 107 -4.35 25.18 43.27
N GLY A 108 -5.20 24.75 42.33
CA GLY A 108 -6.51 25.32 42.09
C GLY A 108 -7.63 24.35 42.44
N ASP A 109 -8.58 24.79 43.26
CA ASP A 109 -9.84 24.07 43.48
C ASP A 109 -10.81 24.45 42.36
N ARG A 110 -10.76 23.72 41.24
CA ARG A 110 -11.63 24.02 40.11
C ARG A 110 -13.03 23.51 40.38
N ARG A 111 -14.01 24.39 40.16
CA ARG A 111 -15.42 24.02 40.23
C ARG A 111 -15.68 22.90 39.23
N SER A 112 -16.50 21.91 39.60
CA SER A 112 -16.92 20.83 38.70
C SER A 112 -17.37 21.36 37.34
N SER A 113 -18.04 22.51 37.31
CA SER A 113 -18.49 23.18 36.08
C SER A 113 -17.35 23.46 35.09
N GLU A 114 -16.15 23.83 35.55
CA GLU A 114 -15.02 24.09 34.64
C GLU A 114 -14.44 22.80 34.03
N ILE A 115 -14.56 21.69 34.74
CA ILE A 115 -14.16 20.36 34.26
C ILE A 115 -15.20 19.86 33.25
N ASP A 116 -16.47 20.04 33.55
CA ASP A 116 -17.59 19.75 32.63
C ASP A 116 -17.46 20.56 31.34
N ASP A 117 -17.20 21.86 31.44
CA ASP A 117 -16.98 22.73 30.27
C ASP A 117 -15.77 22.25 29.44
N ALA A 118 -14.70 21.79 30.06
CA ALA A 118 -13.51 21.29 29.35
C ALA A 118 -13.79 19.98 28.61
N LEU A 119 -14.56 19.06 29.22
CA LEU A 119 -15.00 17.80 28.61
C LEU A 119 -15.96 18.03 27.45
N ASP A 120 -16.89 18.97 27.60
CA ASP A 120 -17.84 19.36 26.56
C ASP A 120 -17.13 19.93 25.33
N ARG A 121 -16.16 20.81 25.55
CA ARG A 121 -15.37 21.42 24.47
C ARG A 121 -14.61 20.41 23.62
N VAL A 122 -14.34 19.22 24.12
CA VAL A 122 -13.65 18.13 23.37
C VAL A 122 -14.58 16.95 23.05
N GLY A 123 -15.87 17.08 23.32
CA GLY A 123 -16.88 16.05 23.03
C GLY A 123 -16.68 14.75 23.81
N LEU A 124 -16.36 14.85 25.11
CA LEU A 124 -16.18 13.70 26.02
C LEU A 124 -17.19 13.68 27.19
N THR A 125 -18.23 14.50 27.14
CA THR A 125 -19.24 14.61 28.21
C THR A 125 -19.91 13.26 28.51
N ASP A 126 -20.30 12.50 27.48
CA ASP A 126 -21.04 11.25 27.63
C ASP A 126 -20.23 10.13 28.30
N VAL A 127 -18.90 10.22 28.22
CA VAL A 127 -17.95 9.25 28.77
C VAL A 127 -17.18 9.82 29.97
N ALA A 128 -17.62 10.95 30.53
CA ALA A 128 -16.91 11.68 31.58
C ALA A 128 -16.62 10.83 32.82
N ASP A 129 -17.53 9.90 33.16
CA ASP A 129 -17.46 9.05 34.34
C ASP A 129 -16.96 7.62 34.04
N GLU A 130 -16.48 7.39 32.81
CA GLU A 130 -15.82 6.14 32.43
C GLU A 130 -14.32 6.17 32.71
N ARG A 131 -13.74 5.00 33.03
CA ARG A 131 -12.30 4.85 33.29
C ARG A 131 -11.49 4.95 32.00
N THR A 132 -10.42 5.73 32.05
CA THR A 132 -9.59 6.02 30.87
C THR A 132 -8.81 4.82 30.32
N ARG A 133 -8.68 3.71 31.07
CA ARG A 133 -8.13 2.43 30.54
C ARG A 133 -8.90 1.91 29.32
N GLY A 134 -10.20 2.17 29.21
CA GLY A 134 -11.03 1.73 28.09
C GLY A 134 -11.08 2.73 26.92
N PHE A 135 -10.43 3.89 27.04
CA PHE A 135 -10.51 4.93 26.01
C PHE A 135 -9.68 4.55 24.79
N SER A 136 -10.19 4.82 23.59
CA SER A 136 -9.39 4.75 22.37
C SER A 136 -8.26 5.79 22.38
N LEU A 137 -7.28 5.65 21.48
CA LEU A 137 -6.20 6.63 21.33
C LEU A 137 -6.75 8.05 21.13
N GLY A 138 -7.71 8.23 20.21
CA GLY A 138 -8.34 9.52 19.98
C GLY A 138 -9.12 10.08 21.19
N MET A 139 -9.77 9.23 21.98
CA MET A 139 -10.41 9.67 23.23
C MET A 139 -9.36 10.14 24.26
N ARG A 140 -8.22 9.47 24.35
CA ARG A 140 -7.09 9.90 25.20
C ARG A 140 -6.55 11.24 24.74
N GLN A 141 -6.33 11.44 23.43
CA GLN A 141 -5.87 12.71 22.87
C GLN A 141 -6.84 13.87 23.18
N ARG A 142 -8.14 13.65 23.00
CA ARG A 142 -9.18 14.63 23.34
C ARG A 142 -9.19 14.97 24.82
N LEU A 143 -9.00 13.98 25.70
CA LEU A 143 -8.89 14.22 27.14
C LEU A 143 -7.60 14.98 27.51
N GLY A 144 -6.49 14.69 26.82
CA GLY A 144 -5.25 15.45 26.91
C GLY A 144 -5.43 16.92 26.54
N LEU A 145 -6.17 17.18 25.46
CA LEU A 145 -6.54 18.53 25.07
C LEU A 145 -7.39 19.21 26.16
N ALA A 146 -8.44 18.56 26.66
CA ALA A 146 -9.25 19.10 27.77
C ALA A 146 -8.39 19.46 29.00
N ALA A 147 -7.46 18.57 29.37
CA ALA A 147 -6.51 18.79 30.46
C ALA A 147 -5.64 20.04 30.22
N ALA A 148 -5.14 20.22 29.00
CA ALA A 148 -4.34 21.40 28.63
C ALA A 148 -5.17 22.69 28.67
N LEU A 149 -6.45 22.63 28.25
CA LEU A 149 -7.36 23.76 28.22
C LEU A 149 -7.78 24.26 29.60
N LEU A 150 -7.70 23.43 30.63
CA LEU A 150 -7.97 23.87 31.99
C LEU A 150 -7.17 25.14 32.29
N THR A 151 -5.87 25.18 32.06
CA THR A 151 -5.05 26.35 32.45
C THR A 151 -5.19 27.60 31.61
N ARG A 152 -6.18 27.69 30.71
CA ARG A 152 -6.42 28.85 29.83
C ARG A 152 -5.12 29.33 29.17
N PRO A 153 -4.46 28.46 28.38
CA PRO A 153 -3.13 28.74 27.87
C PRO A 153 -3.09 29.95 26.94
N ARG A 154 -2.01 30.72 27.04
CA ARG A 154 -1.59 31.71 26.04
C ARG A 154 -0.77 31.06 24.92
N LEU A 155 -0.08 29.96 25.22
CA LEU A 155 0.60 29.09 24.28
C LEU A 155 0.20 27.64 24.54
N LEU A 156 -0.34 26.97 23.53
CA LEU A 156 -0.72 25.56 23.54
C LEU A 156 0.26 24.78 22.66
N VAL A 157 0.90 23.75 23.21
CA VAL A 157 1.89 22.92 22.50
C VAL A 157 1.37 21.48 22.42
N LEU A 158 1.20 20.93 21.23
CA LEU A 158 0.54 19.64 21.02
C LEU A 158 1.37 18.74 20.12
N ASP A 159 1.62 17.52 20.55
CA ASP A 159 2.23 16.50 19.69
C ASP A 159 1.14 15.60 19.10
N GLU A 160 0.96 15.63 17.79
CA GLU A 160 0.02 14.80 17.04
C GLU A 160 -1.42 14.78 17.61
N PRO A 161 -2.07 15.95 17.82
CA PRO A 161 -3.34 16.05 18.54
C PRO A 161 -4.52 15.38 17.82
N CYS A 162 -4.39 15.13 16.52
CA CYS A 162 -5.40 14.49 15.68
C CYS A 162 -5.21 12.97 15.54
N ASN A 163 -4.18 12.40 16.18
CA ASN A 163 -3.85 10.99 16.01
C ASN A 163 -4.89 10.06 16.65
N GLY A 164 -5.22 8.96 15.96
CA GLY A 164 -6.22 7.99 16.39
C GLY A 164 -7.67 8.51 16.41
N LEU A 165 -7.95 9.63 15.73
CA LEU A 165 -9.31 10.17 15.57
C LEU A 165 -9.88 9.84 14.18
N ASP A 166 -11.19 9.60 14.15
CA ASP A 166 -12.00 9.53 12.94
C ASP A 166 -12.18 10.93 12.31
N PRO A 167 -12.67 11.05 11.06
CA PRO A 167 -12.83 12.35 10.40
C PRO A 167 -13.71 13.33 11.19
N ALA A 168 -14.77 12.86 11.86
CA ALA A 168 -15.63 13.69 12.68
C ALA A 168 -14.89 14.20 13.93
N GLY A 169 -14.13 13.34 14.61
CA GLY A 169 -13.27 13.70 15.74
C GLY A 169 -12.18 14.71 15.36
N LYS A 170 -11.50 14.51 14.22
CA LYS A 170 -10.51 15.47 13.68
C LYS A 170 -11.14 16.83 13.42
N LYS A 171 -12.27 16.88 12.71
CA LYS A 171 -13.00 18.12 12.44
C LYS A 171 -13.41 18.84 13.73
N HIS A 172 -13.81 18.08 14.76
CA HIS A 172 -14.14 18.64 16.06
C HIS A 172 -12.91 19.27 16.73
N VAL A 173 -11.79 18.54 16.84
CA VAL A 173 -10.53 19.05 17.39
C VAL A 173 -10.04 20.27 16.61
N HIS A 174 -10.12 20.24 15.28
CA HIS A 174 -9.76 21.39 14.44
C HIS A 174 -10.58 22.61 14.82
N GLY A 175 -11.91 22.45 14.93
CA GLY A 175 -12.79 23.53 15.37
C GLY A 175 -12.43 24.09 16.76
N VAL A 176 -11.97 23.25 17.69
CA VAL A 176 -11.49 23.70 19.01
C VAL A 176 -10.22 24.54 18.88
N LEU A 177 -9.21 24.05 18.16
CA LEU A 177 -7.93 24.74 17.97
C LEU A 177 -8.10 26.06 17.22
N THR A 178 -8.88 26.08 16.14
CA THR A 178 -9.17 27.31 15.38
C THR A 178 -9.89 28.35 16.24
N ARG A 179 -10.85 27.94 17.10
CA ARG A 179 -11.52 28.86 18.03
C ARG A 179 -10.53 29.44 19.04
N LEU A 180 -9.67 28.62 19.63
CA LEU A 180 -8.64 29.07 20.58
C LEU A 180 -7.68 30.08 19.94
N ALA A 181 -7.22 29.81 18.71
CA ALA A 181 -6.39 30.73 17.95
C ALA A 181 -7.08 32.07 17.72
N ARG A 182 -8.35 32.03 17.29
CA ARG A 182 -9.18 33.23 17.11
C ARG A 182 -9.36 34.03 18.41
N ASP A 183 -9.42 33.35 19.55
CA ASP A 183 -9.53 33.96 20.88
C ASP A 183 -8.17 34.44 21.44
N GLY A 184 -7.07 34.29 20.68
CA GLY A 184 -5.75 34.83 21.00
C GLY A 184 -4.75 33.82 21.60
N THR A 185 -5.12 32.56 21.77
CA THR A 185 -4.17 31.50 22.16
C THR A 185 -3.27 31.15 20.99
N SER A 186 -1.97 31.14 21.19
CA SER A 186 -1.02 30.68 20.15
C SER A 186 -0.91 29.16 20.23
N VAL A 187 -0.87 28.46 19.09
CA VAL A 187 -0.80 26.99 19.05
C VAL A 187 0.41 26.56 18.26
N VAL A 188 1.21 25.65 18.80
CA VAL A 188 2.26 24.93 18.08
C VAL A 188 1.88 23.46 18.09
N LEU A 189 1.73 22.85 16.92
CA LEU A 189 1.41 21.44 16.81
C LEU A 189 2.34 20.72 15.85
N SER A 190 2.64 19.46 16.12
CA SER A 190 3.17 18.55 15.09
C SER A 190 2.03 17.83 14.37
N SER A 191 2.24 17.58 13.09
CA SER A 191 1.48 16.57 12.36
C SER A 191 2.35 16.00 11.25
N HIS A 192 2.23 14.69 11.02
CA HIS A 192 2.77 14.01 9.84
C HIS A 192 1.77 14.00 8.68
N ARG A 193 0.56 14.55 8.85
CA ARG A 193 -0.49 14.64 7.83
C ARG A 193 -0.54 16.05 7.24
N MET A 194 -0.39 16.15 5.93
CA MET A 194 -0.44 17.44 5.24
C MET A 194 -1.82 18.08 5.31
N ASP A 195 -2.90 17.30 5.26
CA ASP A 195 -4.28 17.83 5.36
C ASP A 195 -4.54 18.57 6.68
N ASP A 196 -3.98 18.06 7.79
CA ASP A 196 -4.13 18.68 9.11
C ASP A 196 -3.37 20.01 9.16
N LEU A 197 -2.16 20.04 8.58
CA LEU A 197 -1.35 21.24 8.48
C LEU A 197 -2.02 22.28 7.58
N GLU A 198 -2.58 21.86 6.45
CA GLU A 198 -3.28 22.75 5.52
C GLU A 198 -4.57 23.31 6.11
N ALA A 199 -5.34 22.48 6.82
CA ALA A 199 -6.60 22.92 7.41
C ALA A 199 -6.40 23.84 8.63
N LEU A 200 -5.31 23.69 9.38
CA LEU A 200 -5.11 24.38 10.66
C LEU A 200 -4.08 25.51 10.62
N CYS A 201 -2.97 25.31 9.93
CA CYS A 201 -1.77 26.10 10.15
C CYS A 201 -1.70 27.28 9.18
N SER A 202 -1.34 28.45 9.71
CA SER A 202 -1.03 29.61 8.87
C SER A 202 0.40 29.55 8.33
N GLU A 203 1.30 28.96 9.11
CA GLU A 203 2.73 28.83 8.84
C GLU A 203 3.20 27.46 9.30
N VAL A 204 4.23 26.94 8.63
CA VAL A 204 4.82 25.64 8.95
C VAL A 204 6.34 25.74 9.01
N THR A 205 6.94 24.94 9.88
CA THR A 205 8.38 24.69 9.89
C THR A 205 8.62 23.22 9.59
N ILE A 206 9.38 22.95 8.53
CA ILE A 206 9.80 21.59 8.15
C ILE A 206 11.16 21.31 8.74
N LEU A 207 11.25 20.27 9.55
CA LEU A 207 12.49 19.74 10.09
C LEU A 207 12.94 18.50 9.32
N ALA A 208 14.24 18.40 9.04
CA ALA A 208 14.87 17.17 8.59
C ALA A 208 16.23 17.02 9.25
N THR A 209 16.52 15.83 9.78
CA THR A 209 17.81 15.53 10.44
C THR A 209 18.22 16.57 11.48
N GLY A 210 17.27 17.04 12.29
CA GLY A 210 17.51 18.05 13.33
C GLY A 210 17.68 19.49 12.84
N ARG A 211 17.50 19.78 11.55
CA ARG A 211 17.67 21.12 10.95
C ARG A 211 16.39 21.64 10.33
N THR A 212 16.25 22.97 10.28
CA THR A 212 15.15 23.63 9.56
C THR A 212 15.43 23.61 8.06
N VAL A 213 14.54 22.98 7.29
CA VAL A 213 14.59 22.93 5.82
C VAL A 213 13.75 24.06 5.22
N PHE A 214 12.62 24.36 5.86
CA PHE A 214 11.71 25.42 5.46
C PHE A 214 11.03 26.00 6.70
N SER A 215 10.77 27.30 6.71
CA SER A 215 9.94 27.95 7.72
C SER A 215 9.24 29.15 7.08
N GLY A 216 7.91 29.15 7.09
CA GLY A 216 7.13 30.24 6.51
C GLY A 216 5.67 29.89 6.23
N PRO A 217 4.94 30.78 5.53
CA PRO A 217 3.56 30.55 5.14
C PRO A 217 3.40 29.29 4.30
N LEU A 218 2.35 28.51 4.56
CA LEU A 218 2.09 27.28 3.83
C LEU A 218 1.91 27.52 2.32
N GLY A 219 1.33 28.67 1.94
CA GLY A 219 1.19 29.08 0.54
C GLY A 219 2.53 29.29 -0.19
N GLU A 220 3.61 29.64 0.52
CA GLU A 220 4.94 29.75 -0.06
C GLU A 220 5.59 28.38 -0.28
N LEU A 221 5.36 27.44 0.63
CA LEU A 221 5.77 26.04 0.45
C LEU A 221 5.09 25.43 -0.78
N ALA A 222 3.77 25.61 -0.89
CA ALA A 222 2.96 25.11 -2.01
C ALA A 222 3.29 25.80 -3.35
N ALA A 223 3.83 27.01 -3.34
CA ALA A 223 4.24 27.74 -4.55
C ALA A 223 5.72 27.51 -4.93
N GLY A 224 6.58 27.19 -3.97
CA GLY A 224 8.03 27.17 -4.13
C GLY A 224 8.62 25.90 -4.75
N ASN A 225 7.90 24.77 -4.72
CA ASN A 225 8.45 23.49 -5.18
C ASN A 225 7.38 22.53 -5.73
N ARG A 226 6.62 22.97 -6.74
CA ARG A 226 5.56 22.14 -7.35
C ARG A 226 6.09 21.17 -8.40
N GLU A 227 7.22 21.50 -9.03
CA GLU A 227 7.82 20.69 -10.09
C GLU A 227 8.90 19.77 -9.51
N LEU A 228 8.83 18.46 -9.79
CA LEU A 228 9.86 17.50 -9.45
C LEU A 228 10.77 17.23 -10.66
N ASP A 229 11.99 16.78 -10.39
CA ASP A 229 12.87 16.23 -11.43
C ASP A 229 12.55 14.73 -11.60
N TYR A 230 12.10 14.37 -12.81
CA TYR A 230 11.82 13.00 -13.21
C TYR A 230 12.86 12.50 -14.18
N ARG A 231 13.13 11.20 -14.10
CA ARG A 231 13.95 10.48 -15.05
C ARG A 231 13.07 9.56 -15.85
N LEU A 232 12.97 9.82 -17.15
CA LEU A 232 12.16 9.04 -18.07
C LEU A 232 13.06 8.12 -18.91
N VAL A 233 12.73 6.83 -18.93
CA VAL A 233 13.42 5.80 -19.74
C VAL A 233 12.37 5.16 -20.64
N THR A 234 12.65 5.11 -21.95
CA THR A 234 11.67 4.67 -22.96
C THR A 234 12.33 3.86 -24.06
N SER A 235 11.54 3.06 -24.77
CA SER A 235 11.97 2.33 -25.97
C SER A 235 12.48 3.20 -27.13
N ASP A 236 12.07 4.48 -27.25
CA ASP A 236 12.54 5.44 -28.28
C ASP A 236 12.87 6.81 -27.68
N PRO A 237 14.09 6.99 -27.10
CA PRO A 237 14.49 8.23 -26.43
C PRO A 237 14.42 9.49 -27.31
N GLU A 238 14.74 9.36 -28.61
CA GLU A 238 14.71 10.49 -29.55
C GLU A 238 13.29 10.98 -29.84
N ARG A 239 12.35 10.06 -30.03
CA ARG A 239 10.93 10.43 -30.22
C ARG A 239 10.31 10.91 -28.92
N THR A 240 10.67 10.32 -27.78
CA THR A 240 10.29 10.79 -26.44
C THR A 240 10.72 12.24 -26.22
N ARG A 241 11.97 12.59 -26.54
CA ARG A 241 12.50 13.96 -26.41
C ARG A 241 11.68 14.96 -27.22
N ARG A 242 11.31 14.62 -28.46
CA ARG A 242 10.46 15.48 -29.31
C ARG A 242 9.06 15.68 -28.73
N LEU A 243 8.45 14.62 -28.21
CA LEU A 243 7.11 14.69 -27.62
C LEU A 243 7.11 15.43 -26.28
N ALA A 244 8.10 15.19 -25.42
CA ALA A 244 8.30 15.90 -24.17
C ALA A 244 8.54 17.40 -24.37
N ALA A 245 9.35 17.79 -25.37
CA ALA A 245 9.56 19.20 -25.70
C ALA A 245 8.31 19.91 -26.25
N ALA A 246 7.34 19.15 -26.77
CA ALA A 246 6.07 19.68 -27.27
C ALA A 246 4.94 19.62 -26.22
N ALA A 247 5.16 18.96 -25.07
CA ALA A 247 4.15 18.76 -24.04
C ALA A 247 4.04 20.00 -23.12
N PRO A 248 2.81 20.49 -22.83
CA PRO A 248 2.61 21.57 -21.85
C PRO A 248 3.10 21.15 -20.46
N GLY A 249 3.68 22.09 -19.70
CA GLY A 249 4.12 21.83 -18.32
C GLY A 249 5.39 20.99 -18.17
N ILE A 250 5.88 20.39 -19.25
CA ILE A 250 7.13 19.60 -19.28
C ILE A 250 8.32 20.49 -19.62
N ARG A 251 9.37 20.43 -18.80
CA ARG A 251 10.67 21.06 -19.08
C ARG A 251 11.76 19.99 -19.17
N PRO A 252 12.22 19.62 -20.38
CA PRO A 252 13.40 18.79 -20.51
C PRO A 252 14.61 19.54 -19.93
N THR A 253 15.22 19.00 -18.88
CA THR A 253 16.37 19.62 -18.18
C THR A 253 17.71 19.08 -18.67
N GLY A 254 17.69 18.05 -19.51
CA GLY A 254 18.85 17.51 -20.22
C GLY A 254 18.75 16.02 -20.49
N ASP A 255 19.83 15.46 -21.03
CA ASP A 255 20.01 14.02 -21.15
C ASP A 255 20.87 13.52 -19.98
N ALA A 256 20.43 12.45 -19.33
CA ALA A 256 21.24 11.71 -18.39
C ALA A 256 21.76 10.44 -19.07
N ALA A 257 23.04 10.12 -18.86
CA ALA A 257 23.51 8.77 -19.13
C ALA A 257 22.64 7.79 -18.34
N GLY A 258 21.96 6.87 -19.03
CA GLY A 258 21.31 5.73 -18.41
C GLY A 258 22.30 5.05 -17.48
N ARG A 259 21.94 4.87 -16.20
CA ARG A 259 22.80 4.13 -15.25
C ARG A 259 23.02 2.67 -15.72
N GLN A 260 22.29 2.21 -16.74
CA GLN A 260 22.46 0.92 -17.42
C GLN A 260 22.73 1.01 -18.95
N GLY A 261 23.25 2.13 -19.47
CA GLY A 261 23.73 2.21 -20.87
C GLY A 261 22.68 2.59 -21.93
N GLY A 262 21.42 2.83 -21.56
CA GLY A 262 20.41 3.50 -22.40
C GLY A 262 20.45 5.03 -22.27
N GLU A 263 19.81 5.78 -23.17
CA GLU A 263 19.58 7.23 -22.96
C GLU A 263 18.38 7.44 -22.03
N ALA A 264 18.54 8.25 -20.98
CA ALA A 264 17.44 8.65 -20.11
C ALA A 264 17.22 10.16 -20.22
N LEU A 265 15.95 10.58 -20.32
CA LEU A 265 15.59 11.99 -20.41
C LEU A 265 15.30 12.53 -19.00
N LEU A 266 15.94 13.62 -18.60
CA LEU A 266 15.60 14.33 -17.38
C LEU A 266 14.55 15.40 -17.69
N LEU A 267 13.46 15.37 -16.94
CA LEU A 267 12.31 16.24 -17.10
C LEU A 267 12.03 16.93 -15.77
N ARG A 268 11.67 18.20 -15.79
CA ARG A 268 11.09 18.89 -14.65
C ARG A 268 9.63 19.23 -14.96
N ALA A 269 8.72 18.78 -14.12
CA ALA A 269 7.28 18.93 -14.36
C ALA A 269 6.47 18.82 -13.07
N LEU A 270 5.21 19.25 -13.09
CA LEU A 270 4.23 18.81 -12.09
C LEU A 270 3.90 17.33 -12.32
N VAL A 271 3.51 16.59 -11.28
CA VAL A 271 3.04 15.19 -11.43
C VAL A 271 1.96 15.06 -12.52
N PRO A 272 0.89 15.89 -12.54
CA PRO A 272 -0.16 15.72 -13.56
C PRO A 272 0.32 15.99 -14.99
N ASP A 273 1.28 16.90 -15.17
CA ASP A 273 1.85 17.18 -16.51
C ASP A 273 2.72 16.02 -16.98
N LEU A 274 3.42 15.34 -16.06
CA LEU A 274 4.18 14.12 -16.34
C LEU A 274 3.24 12.97 -16.72
N ASP A 275 2.16 12.74 -15.97
CA ASP A 275 1.19 11.68 -16.25
C ASP A 275 0.59 11.87 -17.65
N ASP A 276 0.23 13.11 -17.99
CA ASP A 276 -0.23 13.52 -19.32
C ASP A 276 0.79 13.25 -20.43
N LEU A 277 2.09 13.40 -20.15
CA LEU A 277 3.17 13.06 -21.09
C LEU A 277 3.27 11.55 -21.25
N VAL A 278 3.25 10.78 -20.16
CA VAL A 278 3.31 9.31 -20.18
C VAL A 278 2.18 8.74 -21.03
N VAL A 279 0.94 9.20 -20.83
CA VAL A 279 -0.23 8.81 -21.64
C VAL A 279 -0.01 9.11 -23.13
N ARG A 280 0.55 10.29 -23.46
CA ARG A 280 0.86 10.65 -24.85
C ARG A 280 1.93 9.76 -25.47
N LEU A 281 2.97 9.39 -24.71
CA LEU A 281 4.03 8.52 -25.18
C LEU A 281 3.47 7.12 -25.50
N VAL A 282 2.64 6.58 -24.62
CA VAL A 282 1.93 5.30 -24.82
C VAL A 282 1.08 5.34 -26.10
N HIS A 283 0.26 6.38 -26.28
CA HIS A 283 -0.53 6.53 -27.51
C HIS A 283 0.29 6.63 -28.80
N GLN A 284 1.58 6.95 -28.70
CA GLN A 284 2.50 7.02 -29.84
C GLN A 284 3.28 5.72 -30.07
N GLY A 285 3.02 4.67 -29.27
CA GLY A 285 3.73 3.39 -29.31
C GLY A 285 5.15 3.48 -28.76
N ILE A 286 5.37 4.36 -27.79
CA ILE A 286 6.63 4.45 -27.04
C ILE A 286 6.42 3.72 -25.72
N ASP A 287 6.80 2.46 -25.70
CA ASP A 287 6.63 1.54 -24.57
C ASP A 287 7.82 1.59 -23.60
N GLY A 288 7.69 0.86 -22.48
CA GLY A 288 8.74 0.65 -21.49
C GLY A 288 10.00 0.01 -22.08
N ASP A 289 11.12 0.15 -21.38
CA ASP A 289 12.39 -0.45 -21.77
C ASP A 289 12.37 -1.97 -21.51
N PRO A 290 12.42 -2.82 -22.56
CA PRO A 290 12.35 -4.28 -22.38
C PRO A 290 13.54 -4.86 -21.62
N SER A 291 14.61 -4.08 -21.37
CA SER A 291 15.70 -4.49 -20.49
C SER A 291 15.34 -4.45 -19.01
N LEU A 292 14.22 -3.84 -18.65
CA LEU A 292 13.67 -3.80 -17.29
C LEU A 292 12.71 -4.95 -16.98
N THR A 293 12.30 -5.73 -18.00
CA THR A 293 11.42 -6.89 -17.81
C THR A 293 12.04 -7.90 -16.84
N GLN A 294 11.37 -8.10 -15.69
CA GLN A 294 11.87 -9.00 -14.65
C GLN A 294 11.60 -10.48 -14.97
N PHE A 295 10.46 -10.76 -15.58
CA PHE A 295 10.00 -12.12 -15.90
C PHE A 295 9.60 -12.24 -17.37
N GLY A 296 10.56 -12.59 -18.23
CA GLY A 296 10.29 -12.79 -19.67
C GLY A 296 9.62 -14.14 -19.98
N GLU A 297 9.34 -14.38 -21.27
CA GLU A 297 8.59 -15.57 -21.75
C GLU A 297 9.15 -16.94 -21.31
N ASN A 298 10.44 -17.08 -20.99
CA ASN A 298 10.94 -18.35 -20.45
C ASN A 298 10.52 -18.59 -18.98
N VAL A 299 10.05 -17.56 -18.28
CA VAL A 299 9.39 -17.64 -16.97
C VAL A 299 7.88 -17.84 -17.16
N THR A 300 7.26 -17.08 -18.07
CA THR A 300 5.79 -17.07 -18.27
C THR A 300 5.34 -17.51 -19.68
N PRO A 301 5.68 -18.74 -20.13
CA PRO A 301 5.37 -19.17 -21.49
C PRO A 301 3.86 -19.29 -21.77
N ASN A 302 3.03 -19.64 -20.78
CA ASN A 302 1.59 -19.76 -20.98
C ASN A 302 0.93 -18.39 -21.13
N GLN A 303 1.22 -17.42 -20.25
CA GLN A 303 0.69 -16.06 -20.34
C GLN A 303 1.04 -15.43 -21.70
N HIS A 304 2.28 -15.59 -22.18
CA HIS A 304 2.69 -15.13 -23.51
C HIS A 304 1.95 -15.85 -24.65
N ALA A 305 1.69 -17.15 -24.52
CA ALA A 305 0.94 -17.91 -25.53
C ALA A 305 -0.54 -17.53 -25.55
N LEU A 306 -1.14 -17.31 -24.38
CA LEU A 306 -2.53 -16.84 -24.22
C LEU A 306 -2.71 -15.47 -24.89
N ALA A 307 -1.81 -14.52 -24.60
CA ALA A 307 -1.83 -13.20 -25.22
C ALA A 307 -1.73 -13.25 -26.75
N ARG A 308 -0.93 -14.17 -27.32
CA ARG A 308 -0.79 -14.35 -28.77
C ARG A 308 -1.99 -15.01 -29.43
N GLN A 309 -2.59 -16.00 -28.77
CA GLN A 309 -3.73 -16.72 -29.32
C GLN A 309 -5.00 -15.87 -29.23
N PHE A 310 -5.29 -15.34 -28.03
CA PHE A 310 -6.48 -14.56 -27.76
C PHE A 310 -6.19 -13.08 -28.01
N GLY A 311 -6.10 -12.25 -26.98
CA GLY A 311 -5.70 -10.86 -27.16
C GLY A 311 -5.00 -10.33 -25.93
N LEU A 312 -4.17 -9.32 -26.15
CA LEU A 312 -3.53 -8.53 -25.11
C LEU A 312 -4.25 -7.18 -25.00
N TYR A 313 -4.84 -6.90 -23.85
CA TYR A 313 -5.48 -5.62 -23.55
C TYR A 313 -4.49 -4.81 -22.73
N ASP A 314 -3.57 -4.16 -23.45
CA ASP A 314 -2.37 -3.62 -22.86
C ASP A 314 -2.59 -2.26 -22.20
N ASN A 315 -3.67 -1.54 -22.52
CA ASN A 315 -3.98 -0.22 -21.96
C ASN A 315 -5.11 -0.28 -20.91
N THR A 316 -5.00 -1.25 -20.00
CA THR A 316 -5.93 -1.43 -18.87
C THR A 316 -5.32 -0.89 -17.59
N TYR A 317 -6.14 -0.21 -16.78
CA TYR A 317 -5.73 0.43 -15.54
C TYR A 317 -6.36 -0.24 -14.32
N ASP A 318 -5.52 -0.62 -13.39
CA ASP A 318 -5.90 -0.97 -12.02
C ASP A 318 -6.22 0.31 -11.27
N ILE A 319 -7.31 0.27 -10.51
CA ILE A 319 -7.80 1.45 -9.80
C ILE A 319 -7.29 1.43 -8.37
N GLY A 320 -7.11 0.24 -7.80
CA GLY A 320 -6.42 0.04 -6.54
C GLY A 320 -4.91 0.24 -6.70
N THR A 321 -4.29 0.81 -5.67
CA THR A 321 -2.83 0.99 -5.58
C THR A 321 -2.13 -0.14 -4.81
N ASN A 322 -2.93 -1.02 -4.19
CA ASN A 322 -2.55 -2.21 -3.45
C ASN A 322 -3.71 -3.21 -3.49
N SER A 323 -3.49 -4.43 -3.03
CA SER A 323 -4.44 -5.53 -3.06
C SER A 323 -5.68 -5.25 -2.22
N ALA A 324 -5.53 -4.53 -1.11
CA ALA A 324 -6.67 -4.19 -0.26
C ALA A 324 -7.73 -3.36 -1.02
N GLU A 325 -7.29 -2.38 -1.82
CA GLU A 325 -8.16 -1.59 -2.69
C GLU A 325 -8.55 -2.36 -3.95
N GLY A 326 -7.59 -3.04 -4.58
CA GLY A 326 -7.75 -3.77 -5.85
C GLY A 326 -8.82 -4.84 -5.81
N HIS A 327 -8.79 -5.68 -4.78
CA HIS A 327 -9.80 -6.71 -4.53
C HIS A 327 -11.19 -6.10 -4.30
N ASN A 328 -11.30 -4.95 -3.61
CA ASN A 328 -12.57 -4.23 -3.47
C ASN A 328 -13.09 -3.72 -4.82
N TRP A 329 -12.23 -3.13 -5.64
CA TRP A 329 -12.60 -2.70 -6.98
C TRP A 329 -13.08 -3.86 -7.86
N LEU A 330 -12.43 -5.01 -7.79
CA LEU A 330 -12.81 -6.20 -8.54
C LEU A 330 -14.13 -6.81 -8.05
N MET A 331 -14.33 -6.89 -6.73
CA MET A 331 -15.49 -7.57 -6.15
C MET A 331 -16.71 -6.69 -5.92
N GLN A 332 -16.54 -5.37 -5.83
CA GLN A 332 -17.60 -4.43 -5.45
C GLN A 332 -17.79 -3.30 -6.47
N ALA A 333 -16.92 -3.21 -7.48
CA ALA A 333 -16.84 -2.10 -8.45
C ALA A 333 -16.72 -0.72 -7.80
N ASP A 334 -16.26 -0.68 -6.55
CA ASP A 334 -16.09 0.50 -5.72
C ASP A 334 -15.21 0.14 -4.52
N ASP A 335 -14.39 1.07 -4.07
CA ASP A 335 -13.62 0.95 -2.83
C ASP A 335 -14.16 1.97 -1.81
N PRO A 336 -14.54 1.55 -0.59
CA PRO A 336 -15.03 2.50 0.40
C PRO A 336 -13.92 3.46 0.81
N GLU A 337 -14.29 4.73 1.05
CA GLU A 337 -13.38 5.74 1.63
C GLU A 337 -12.62 5.24 2.87
N TYR A 338 -13.22 4.31 3.63
CA TYR A 338 -12.56 3.66 4.76
C TYR A 338 -11.27 2.96 4.35
N THR A 339 -11.32 2.14 3.30
CA THR A 339 -10.18 1.39 2.74
C THR A 339 -9.27 2.32 1.94
N GLU A 340 -9.81 3.20 1.07
CA GLU A 340 -9.00 4.16 0.30
C GLU A 340 -8.12 5.04 1.22
N SER A 341 -8.64 5.44 2.39
CA SER A 341 -7.91 6.29 3.35
C SER A 341 -7.01 5.54 4.33
N SER A 342 -7.17 4.21 4.47
CA SER A 342 -6.40 3.37 5.39
C SER A 342 -5.28 2.60 4.69
N ALA A 343 -5.59 1.99 3.54
CA ALA A 343 -4.73 1.13 2.75
C ALA A 343 -3.78 1.94 1.85
N GLY A 344 -4.28 3.00 1.18
CA GLY A 344 -3.48 3.86 0.30
C GLY A 344 -2.30 4.60 0.99
N GLU A 345 -2.28 4.65 2.32
CA GLU A 345 -1.13 5.19 3.08
C GLU A 345 -0.12 4.11 3.55
N TYR A 346 -0.38 2.81 3.32
CA TYR A 346 0.38 1.67 3.87
C TYR A 346 0.59 1.76 5.39
N LYS A 347 -0.38 2.34 6.12
CA LYS A 347 -0.25 2.70 7.56
C LYS A 347 -1.23 1.99 8.49
N ARG A 348 -2.09 1.08 8.00
CA ARG A 348 -3.13 0.40 8.80
C ARG A 348 -3.31 -1.08 8.41
N SER A 349 -4.10 -1.79 9.22
CA SER A 349 -4.54 -3.18 9.01
C SER A 349 -5.16 -3.38 7.63
N TYR A 350 -4.92 -4.56 7.04
CA TYR A 350 -5.56 -5.02 5.80
C TYR A 350 -7.07 -5.22 6.05
N ASP A 351 -7.88 -4.21 5.73
CA ASP A 351 -9.27 -4.06 6.19
C ASP A 351 -10.34 -4.44 5.14
N THR A 352 -9.90 -5.18 4.11
CA THR A 352 -10.68 -5.54 2.92
C THR A 352 -11.62 -6.71 3.15
N GLU A 353 -11.15 -7.82 3.71
CA GLU A 353 -11.98 -9.02 3.90
C GLU A 353 -12.67 -9.08 5.25
N ASP A 354 -12.02 -8.60 6.31
CA ASP A 354 -12.43 -8.86 7.70
C ASP A 354 -13.02 -7.68 8.46
N ASP A 355 -13.01 -6.50 7.85
CA ASP A 355 -13.69 -5.33 8.37
C ASP A 355 -14.95 -5.03 7.55
N ALA A 356 -16.11 -5.03 8.21
CA ALA A 356 -17.37 -4.69 7.55
C ALA A 356 -17.40 -3.24 7.03
N LEU A 357 -16.49 -2.37 7.48
CA LEU A 357 -16.32 -1.01 6.95
C LEU A 357 -15.64 -0.99 5.57
N GLY A 358 -14.87 -2.03 5.21
CA GLY A 358 -14.30 -2.24 3.88
C GLY A 358 -15.31 -2.79 2.85
N HIS A 359 -16.57 -2.98 3.26
CA HIS A 359 -17.62 -3.51 2.40
C HIS A 359 -18.65 -2.45 1.97
N GLN A 360 -18.94 -2.41 0.69
CA GLN A 360 -19.96 -1.61 0.06
C GLN A 360 -21.37 -2.12 0.40
N LYS A 361 -22.26 -1.19 0.72
CA LYS A 361 -23.67 -1.51 1.00
C LYS A 361 -24.42 -2.06 -0.22
N THR A 362 -23.92 -1.80 -1.41
CA THR A 362 -24.45 -2.29 -2.68
C THR A 362 -24.18 -3.78 -2.89
N GLY A 363 -23.33 -4.38 -2.06
CA GLY A 363 -22.98 -5.79 -2.12
C GLY A 363 -21.80 -6.05 -3.05
N PHE A 364 -21.65 -7.32 -3.39
CA PHE A 364 -20.51 -7.87 -4.13
C PHE A 364 -20.96 -8.55 -5.42
N LEU A 365 -20.02 -8.77 -6.33
CA LEU A 365 -20.23 -9.41 -7.63
C LEU A 365 -20.88 -10.79 -7.48
N TRP A 366 -20.49 -11.59 -6.49
CA TRP A 366 -21.11 -12.89 -6.23
C TRP A 366 -22.56 -12.78 -5.74
N THR A 367 -22.87 -11.77 -4.91
CA THR A 367 -24.25 -11.54 -4.47
C THR A 367 -25.12 -11.03 -5.62
N GLY A 368 -24.55 -10.21 -6.51
CA GLY A 368 -25.20 -9.76 -7.75
C GLY A 368 -25.49 -10.93 -8.70
N ALA A 369 -24.54 -11.86 -8.85
CA ALA A 369 -24.72 -13.09 -9.62
C ALA A 369 -25.86 -13.96 -9.03
N GLN A 370 -25.86 -14.21 -7.72
CA GLN A 370 -26.93 -14.95 -7.06
C GLN A 370 -28.30 -14.28 -7.23
N ALA A 371 -28.37 -12.94 -7.13
CA ALA A 371 -29.60 -12.18 -7.36
C ALA A 371 -30.11 -12.30 -8.81
N ALA A 372 -29.21 -12.45 -9.79
CA ALA A 372 -29.54 -12.74 -11.18
C ALA A 372 -29.86 -14.23 -11.44
N GLY A 373 -29.94 -15.06 -10.40
CA GLY A 373 -30.23 -16.49 -10.50
C GLY A 373 -29.06 -17.32 -11.02
N LYS A 374 -27.83 -16.80 -10.90
CA LYS A 374 -26.58 -17.47 -11.33
C LYS A 374 -25.93 -18.22 -10.18
N SER A 375 -25.33 -19.36 -10.51
CA SER A 375 -24.49 -20.12 -9.57
C SER A 375 -23.12 -19.46 -9.43
N VAL A 376 -22.52 -19.57 -8.25
CA VAL A 376 -21.19 -19.01 -7.96
C VAL A 376 -20.31 -20.04 -7.30
N ARG A 377 -19.01 -20.05 -7.64
CA ARG A 377 -17.96 -20.76 -6.91
C ARG A 377 -16.80 -19.81 -6.63
N ASP A 378 -16.36 -19.78 -5.39
CA ASP A 378 -15.21 -19.02 -4.96
C ASP A 378 -14.01 -19.96 -4.69
N PHE A 379 -12.89 -19.65 -5.34
CA PHE A 379 -11.61 -20.32 -5.21
C PHE A 379 -10.56 -19.33 -4.64
N GLY A 380 -10.73 -19.00 -3.35
CA GLY A 380 -9.72 -18.31 -2.56
C GLY A 380 -9.89 -16.80 -2.42
N GLU A 381 -10.82 -16.21 -3.15
CA GLU A 381 -11.10 -14.77 -3.14
C GLU A 381 -11.72 -14.37 -1.78
N PHE A 382 -11.27 -13.25 -1.19
CA PHE A 382 -11.77 -12.73 0.10
C PHE A 382 -11.78 -13.75 1.27
N GLN A 383 -10.92 -14.76 1.22
CA GLN A 383 -10.73 -15.74 2.28
C GLN A 383 -9.67 -15.25 3.28
N GLN A 384 -10.00 -15.17 4.57
CA GLN A 384 -9.10 -14.59 5.57
C GLN A 384 -8.43 -15.62 6.49
N PHE A 385 -9.17 -16.65 6.87
CA PHE A 385 -8.69 -17.65 7.83
C PHE A 385 -8.17 -18.88 7.11
N LEU A 386 -7.10 -19.48 7.65
CA LEU A 386 -6.52 -20.71 7.14
C LEU A 386 -6.16 -21.65 8.28
N THR A 387 -6.67 -22.87 8.23
CA THR A 387 -6.16 -23.99 9.01
C THR A 387 -5.31 -24.89 8.12
N LYS A 388 -4.05 -25.07 8.53
CA LYS A 388 -3.04 -25.82 7.78
C LYS A 388 -2.56 -27.02 8.61
N PRO A 389 -2.65 -28.26 8.09
CA PRO A 389 -2.24 -29.44 8.84
C PRO A 389 -0.73 -29.45 9.06
N ALA A 390 -0.29 -30.11 10.13
CA ALA A 390 1.12 -30.24 10.44
C ALA A 390 1.87 -30.89 9.25
N GLY A 391 2.99 -30.30 8.86
CA GLY A 391 3.81 -30.80 7.76
C GLY A 391 3.37 -30.38 6.36
N ALA A 392 2.33 -29.55 6.19
CA ALA A 392 1.97 -28.98 4.88
C ALA A 392 2.96 -27.88 4.41
N SER A 393 4.26 -28.18 4.36
CA SER A 393 5.24 -27.28 3.76
C SER A 393 5.05 -27.16 2.25
N TRP A 394 5.64 -26.12 1.65
CA TRP A 394 5.64 -25.96 0.18
C TRP A 394 6.09 -27.24 -0.53
N GLN A 395 7.19 -27.86 -0.08
CA GLN A 395 7.72 -29.09 -0.69
C GLN A 395 6.74 -30.26 -0.60
N ASN A 396 6.06 -30.40 0.54
CA ASN A 396 5.12 -31.50 0.74
C ASN A 396 3.84 -31.29 -0.07
N LEU A 397 3.32 -30.06 -0.13
CA LEU A 397 2.18 -29.70 -0.98
C LEU A 397 2.51 -29.85 -2.47
N TYR A 398 3.73 -29.51 -2.88
CA TYR A 398 4.22 -29.74 -4.24
C TYR A 398 4.25 -31.24 -4.59
N CYS A 399 4.83 -32.07 -3.71
CA CYS A 399 4.84 -33.52 -3.92
C CYS A 399 3.45 -34.14 -3.88
N ASP A 400 2.56 -33.61 -3.03
CA ASP A 400 1.17 -34.04 -2.97
C ASP A 400 0.42 -33.67 -4.26
N ALA A 401 0.62 -32.47 -4.81
CA ALA A 401 0.06 -32.07 -6.10
C ALA A 401 0.46 -33.02 -7.23
N ARG A 402 1.74 -33.41 -7.29
CA ARG A 402 2.22 -34.43 -8.25
C ARG A 402 1.61 -35.80 -8.01
N THR A 403 1.37 -36.16 -6.76
CA THR A 403 0.77 -37.45 -6.43
C THR A 403 -0.71 -37.47 -6.79
N MET A 404 -1.46 -36.40 -6.48
CA MET A 404 -2.85 -36.20 -6.93
C MET A 404 -2.96 -36.28 -8.45
N GLU A 405 -2.03 -35.65 -9.17
CA GLU A 405 -1.99 -35.71 -10.64
C GLU A 405 -1.76 -37.13 -11.16
N ALA A 406 -0.81 -37.85 -10.57
CA ALA A 406 -0.41 -39.19 -11.03
C ALA A 406 -1.42 -40.29 -10.69
N THR A 407 -2.11 -40.18 -9.55
CA THR A 407 -2.95 -41.27 -9.02
C THR A 407 -4.44 -40.94 -8.97
N GLY A 408 -4.81 -39.66 -9.05
CA GLY A 408 -6.20 -39.20 -8.87
C GLY A 408 -6.70 -39.24 -7.42
N GLN A 409 -5.84 -39.51 -6.45
CA GLN A 409 -6.22 -39.52 -5.02
C GLN A 409 -6.54 -38.12 -4.49
N ASP A 410 -7.18 -38.06 -3.31
CA ASP A 410 -7.36 -36.81 -2.56
C ASP A 410 -6.04 -36.32 -1.94
N THR A 411 -5.98 -35.02 -1.64
CA THR A 411 -4.85 -34.38 -0.95
C THR A 411 -4.53 -35.08 0.37
N ALA A 412 -3.25 -35.32 0.62
CA ALA A 412 -2.77 -35.76 1.93
C ALA A 412 -2.71 -34.61 2.96
N TYR A 413 -2.83 -33.35 2.50
CA TYR A 413 -2.72 -32.14 3.30
C TYR A 413 -3.96 -31.25 3.12
N PRO A 414 -5.15 -31.67 3.60
CA PRO A 414 -6.37 -30.89 3.44
C PRO A 414 -6.23 -29.53 4.13
N LEU A 415 -6.36 -28.47 3.35
CA LEU A 415 -6.37 -27.08 3.82
C LEU A 415 -7.82 -26.67 4.07
N ALA A 416 -8.05 -25.79 5.04
CA ALA A 416 -9.39 -25.25 5.28
C ALA A 416 -9.31 -23.73 5.39
N SER A 417 -9.91 -23.05 4.42
CA SER A 417 -10.06 -21.61 4.42
C SER A 417 -11.50 -21.20 4.71
N SER A 418 -11.65 -20.03 5.33
CA SER A 418 -12.96 -19.40 5.52
C SER A 418 -12.85 -17.88 5.49
N SER A 419 -13.97 -17.25 5.13
CA SER A 419 -14.14 -15.80 5.13
C SER A 419 -14.97 -15.36 6.34
N PRO A 420 -14.78 -14.15 6.88
CA PRO A 420 -15.72 -13.56 7.82
C PRO A 420 -17.03 -13.12 7.14
N ILE A 421 -17.09 -13.10 5.80
CA ILE A 421 -18.30 -12.77 5.02
C ILE A 421 -19.17 -14.04 4.87
N PRO A 422 -20.35 -14.11 5.52
CA PRO A 422 -21.13 -15.35 5.53
C PRO A 422 -21.68 -15.76 4.15
N SER A 423 -22.02 -14.78 3.30
CA SER A 423 -22.52 -15.04 1.95
C SER A 423 -21.44 -15.68 1.06
N LEU A 424 -20.18 -15.30 1.25
CA LEU A 424 -19.07 -15.86 0.49
C LEU A 424 -18.78 -17.31 0.90
N ASN A 425 -18.73 -17.61 2.20
CA ASN A 425 -18.57 -18.99 2.69
C ASN A 425 -19.59 -19.99 2.12
N SER A 426 -20.78 -19.52 1.72
CA SER A 426 -21.82 -20.38 1.13
C SER A 426 -21.50 -20.84 -0.30
N VAL A 427 -20.58 -20.14 -0.98
CA VAL A 427 -20.17 -20.41 -2.37
C VAL A 427 -18.69 -20.79 -2.50
N SER A 428 -17.90 -20.66 -1.43
CA SER A 428 -16.49 -21.06 -1.40
C SER A 428 -16.32 -22.57 -1.51
N VAL A 429 -15.31 -22.98 -2.29
CA VAL A 429 -15.00 -24.40 -2.50
C VAL A 429 -14.14 -24.93 -1.35
N PRO A 430 -14.61 -25.94 -0.60
CA PRO A 430 -13.84 -26.52 0.49
C PRO A 430 -12.49 -27.07 0.00
N GLY A 431 -11.42 -26.77 0.74
CA GLY A 431 -10.08 -27.24 0.41
C GLY A 431 -9.25 -26.26 -0.40
N PHE A 432 -9.87 -25.27 -1.06
CA PHE A 432 -9.14 -24.24 -1.79
C PHE A 432 -8.59 -23.20 -0.78
N PRO A 433 -7.28 -22.95 -0.77
CA PRO A 433 -6.66 -22.09 0.23
C PRO A 433 -6.74 -20.61 -0.15
N LYS A 434 -6.75 -19.75 0.87
CA LYS A 434 -6.49 -18.30 0.75
C LYS A 434 -5.07 -17.99 0.23
N PHE A 435 -4.77 -16.69 0.13
CA PHE A 435 -3.42 -16.18 -0.04
C PHE A 435 -2.40 -16.82 0.92
N ASP A 436 -1.41 -17.52 0.37
CA ASP A 436 -0.26 -18.11 1.07
C ASP A 436 0.78 -18.55 0.02
N THR A 437 1.91 -17.84 -0.08
CA THR A 437 2.99 -18.16 -1.05
C THR A 437 3.76 -19.44 -0.70
N SER A 438 3.47 -20.06 0.46
CA SER A 438 3.96 -21.41 0.80
C SER A 438 3.06 -22.55 0.33
N VAL A 439 1.96 -22.23 -0.37
CA VAL A 439 1.16 -23.19 -1.12
C VAL A 439 1.47 -22.99 -2.61
N PRO A 440 1.94 -24.01 -3.35
CA PRO A 440 2.11 -23.91 -4.80
C PRO A 440 0.77 -23.73 -5.53
N ASP A 441 0.73 -22.94 -6.59
CA ASP A 441 -0.46 -22.79 -7.43
C ASP A 441 -0.77 -24.08 -8.21
N LEU A 442 0.21 -24.95 -8.45
CA LEU A 442 -0.07 -26.32 -8.91
C LEU A 442 -0.91 -27.13 -7.91
N TYR A 443 -0.78 -26.90 -6.61
CA TYR A 443 -1.65 -27.53 -5.61
C TYR A 443 -3.07 -26.96 -5.71
N ARG A 444 -3.21 -25.63 -5.81
CA ARG A 444 -4.50 -24.95 -6.05
C ARG A 444 -5.20 -25.48 -7.29
N TYR A 445 -4.47 -25.62 -8.41
CA TYR A 445 -4.97 -26.22 -9.64
C TYR A 445 -5.51 -27.64 -9.43
N GLN A 446 -4.85 -28.50 -8.64
CA GLN A 446 -5.37 -29.85 -8.39
C GLN A 446 -6.67 -29.84 -7.60
N ILE A 447 -6.81 -28.96 -6.60
CA ILE A 447 -8.07 -28.80 -5.85
C ILE A 447 -9.19 -28.34 -6.79
N TRP A 448 -8.94 -27.28 -7.57
CA TRP A 448 -9.90 -26.77 -8.55
C TRP A 448 -10.27 -27.83 -9.59
N LYS A 449 -9.28 -28.51 -10.18
CA LYS A 449 -9.49 -29.53 -11.22
C LYS A 449 -10.45 -30.62 -10.74
N ARG A 450 -10.27 -31.11 -9.51
CA ARG A 450 -11.14 -32.13 -8.92
C ARG A 450 -12.57 -31.63 -8.77
N ASP A 451 -12.74 -30.40 -8.31
CA ASP A 451 -14.06 -29.77 -8.19
C ASP A 451 -14.72 -29.59 -9.57
N PHE A 452 -13.97 -29.08 -10.55
CA PHE A 452 -14.43 -28.89 -11.93
C PHE A 452 -14.82 -30.23 -12.61
N GLU A 453 -14.01 -31.28 -12.46
CA GLU A 453 -14.29 -32.60 -13.03
C GLU A 453 -15.52 -33.26 -12.38
N LYS A 454 -15.75 -33.01 -11.09
CA LYS A 454 -16.87 -33.57 -10.34
C LYS A 454 -18.17 -32.80 -10.58
N ASN A 455 -18.11 -31.48 -10.57
CA ASN A 455 -19.28 -30.61 -10.46
C ASN A 455 -19.52 -29.74 -11.70
N GLY A 456 -18.55 -29.61 -12.60
CA GLY A 456 -18.54 -28.58 -13.64
C GLY A 456 -18.29 -27.17 -13.07
N PRO A 457 -18.15 -26.15 -13.94
CA PRO A 457 -18.05 -24.77 -13.51
C PRO A 457 -19.40 -24.24 -13.01
N ALA A 458 -19.35 -23.23 -12.13
CA ALA A 458 -20.50 -22.36 -11.89
C ALA A 458 -20.63 -21.31 -13.02
N ASP A 459 -21.71 -20.52 -13.02
CA ASP A 459 -21.86 -19.40 -13.96
C ASP A 459 -20.79 -18.32 -13.71
N LEU A 460 -20.52 -18.00 -12.43
CA LEU A 460 -19.41 -17.14 -12.00
C LEU A 460 -18.41 -17.96 -11.18
N ASN A 461 -17.12 -17.87 -11.51
CA ASN A 461 -16.04 -18.49 -10.77
C ASN A 461 -15.00 -17.43 -10.44
N LEU A 462 -14.65 -17.30 -9.16
CA LEU A 462 -13.66 -16.35 -8.65
C LEU A 462 -12.39 -17.10 -8.28
N PHE A 463 -11.21 -16.57 -8.60
CA PHE A 463 -9.93 -17.24 -8.39
C PHE A 463 -8.89 -16.29 -7.83
N TRP A 464 -8.14 -16.77 -6.83
CA TRP A 464 -6.89 -16.15 -6.42
C TRP A 464 -5.75 -17.16 -6.47
N LEU A 465 -4.80 -16.93 -7.38
CA LEU A 465 -3.50 -17.61 -7.43
C LEU A 465 -2.46 -16.68 -6.83
N SER A 466 -1.57 -17.17 -5.98
CA SER A 466 -0.82 -16.29 -5.07
C SER A 466 0.69 -16.23 -5.35
N SER A 467 1.21 -17.05 -6.28
CA SER A 467 2.68 -17.16 -6.44
C SER A 467 3.29 -16.02 -7.26
N ASP A 468 2.48 -15.19 -7.93
CA ASP A 468 2.91 -13.96 -8.60
C ASP A 468 3.39 -12.87 -7.63
N HIS A 469 2.88 -12.84 -6.39
CA HIS A 469 3.38 -11.96 -5.31
C HIS A 469 4.84 -12.23 -4.91
N THR A 470 5.42 -13.35 -5.34
CA THR A 470 6.79 -13.77 -5.03
C THR A 470 7.05 -13.93 -3.52
N GLY A 471 8.31 -13.83 -3.08
CA GLY A 471 8.65 -13.78 -1.64
C GLY A 471 8.53 -15.10 -0.86
N GLY A 472 7.81 -16.09 -1.38
CA GLY A 472 7.70 -17.43 -0.83
C GLY A 472 8.99 -18.27 -0.80
N PRO A 473 8.88 -19.58 -0.53
CA PRO A 473 10.04 -20.44 -0.31
C PRO A 473 10.92 -20.68 -1.55
N ALA A 474 10.32 -20.69 -2.76
CA ALA A 474 11.03 -20.83 -4.02
C ALA A 474 11.55 -19.47 -4.53
N SER A 475 12.40 -19.46 -5.57
CA SER A 475 12.86 -18.20 -6.18
C SER A 475 11.69 -17.42 -6.81
N PRO A 476 11.78 -16.09 -6.98
CA PRO A 476 10.72 -15.32 -7.63
C PRO A 476 10.35 -15.86 -9.01
N ALA A 477 11.34 -16.19 -9.85
CA ALA A 477 11.09 -16.76 -11.17
C ALA A 477 10.41 -18.13 -11.10
N ALA A 478 10.72 -18.96 -10.10
CA ALA A 478 10.06 -20.24 -9.91
C ALA A 478 8.59 -20.09 -9.46
N GLN A 479 8.30 -19.11 -8.60
CA GLN A 479 6.95 -18.82 -8.13
C GLN A 479 6.06 -18.27 -9.27
N VAL A 480 6.57 -17.31 -10.05
CA VAL A 480 5.86 -16.78 -11.23
C VAL A 480 5.66 -17.88 -12.29
N ALA A 481 6.62 -18.79 -12.46
CA ALA A 481 6.46 -19.93 -13.37
C ALA A 481 5.44 -20.98 -12.88
N ASP A 482 5.27 -21.14 -11.56
CA ASP A 482 4.25 -22.00 -10.96
C ASP A 482 2.85 -21.42 -11.19
N ASN A 483 2.68 -20.10 -11.00
CA ASN A 483 1.46 -19.36 -11.34
C ASN A 483 1.14 -19.47 -12.85
N ASP A 484 2.11 -19.20 -13.73
CA ASP A 484 1.95 -19.30 -15.19
C ASP A 484 1.47 -20.70 -15.63
N LEU A 485 2.08 -21.75 -15.09
CA LEU A 485 1.72 -23.12 -15.42
C LEU A 485 0.32 -23.48 -14.89
N ALA A 486 -0.02 -23.07 -13.66
CA ALA A 486 -1.35 -23.28 -13.11
C ALA A 486 -2.43 -22.58 -13.94
N THR A 487 -2.25 -21.30 -14.26
CA THR A 487 -3.12 -20.53 -15.14
C THR A 487 -3.28 -21.20 -16.51
N GLY A 488 -2.17 -21.55 -17.16
CA GLY A 488 -2.20 -22.25 -18.45
C GLY A 488 -2.98 -23.57 -18.41
N ARG A 489 -2.81 -24.36 -17.35
CA ARG A 489 -3.51 -25.65 -17.16
C ARG A 489 -5.00 -25.47 -16.86
N ILE A 490 -5.40 -24.41 -16.14
CA ILE A 490 -6.81 -24.05 -15.93
C ILE A 490 -7.47 -23.77 -17.28
N ILE A 491 -6.85 -22.90 -18.10
CA ILE A 491 -7.38 -22.54 -19.41
C ILE A 491 -7.40 -23.73 -20.37
N ASP A 492 -6.34 -24.52 -20.41
CA ASP A 492 -6.27 -25.77 -21.20
C ASP A 492 -7.43 -26.71 -20.85
N ARG A 493 -7.68 -26.91 -19.55
CA ARG A 493 -8.78 -27.75 -19.08
C ARG A 493 -10.16 -27.20 -19.46
N ILE A 494 -10.39 -25.90 -19.29
CA ILE A 494 -11.66 -25.25 -19.66
C ILE A 494 -11.87 -25.35 -21.17
N SER A 495 -10.86 -25.04 -21.96
CA SER A 495 -10.96 -24.96 -23.43
C SER A 495 -11.12 -26.32 -24.12
N HIS A 496 -10.64 -27.41 -23.50
CA HIS A 496 -10.91 -28.78 -23.94
C HIS A 496 -12.20 -29.39 -23.35
N SER A 497 -12.91 -28.67 -22.50
CA SER A 497 -14.16 -29.14 -21.90
C SER A 497 -15.38 -28.87 -22.78
N THR A 498 -16.51 -29.50 -22.45
CA THR A 498 -17.80 -29.20 -23.10
C THR A 498 -18.32 -27.78 -22.82
N TYR A 499 -17.75 -27.08 -21.83
CA TYR A 499 -18.16 -25.74 -21.41
C TYR A 499 -17.46 -24.63 -22.20
N TRP A 500 -16.40 -24.94 -22.98
CA TRP A 500 -15.58 -23.95 -23.67
C TRP A 500 -16.39 -22.96 -24.51
N LYS A 501 -17.37 -23.46 -25.25
CA LYS A 501 -18.22 -22.67 -26.14
C LYS A 501 -18.98 -21.53 -25.46
N ASP A 502 -19.19 -21.64 -24.14
CA ASP A 502 -19.95 -20.71 -23.31
C ASP A 502 -19.05 -20.03 -22.25
N SER A 503 -17.73 -20.19 -22.35
CA SER A 503 -16.77 -19.70 -21.36
C SER A 503 -16.16 -18.35 -21.75
N ALA A 504 -15.93 -17.50 -20.76
CA ALA A 504 -15.06 -16.34 -20.83
C ALA A 504 -14.25 -16.26 -19.53
N VAL A 505 -12.93 -16.15 -19.65
CA VAL A 505 -12.02 -16.02 -18.52
C VAL A 505 -11.28 -14.69 -18.64
N PHE A 506 -11.21 -13.98 -17.53
CA PHE A 506 -10.49 -12.72 -17.38
C PHE A 506 -9.32 -12.98 -16.43
N VAL A 507 -8.10 -12.72 -16.88
CA VAL A 507 -6.89 -12.77 -16.05
C VAL A 507 -6.38 -11.33 -15.93
N VAL A 508 -6.28 -10.86 -14.70
CA VAL A 508 -6.01 -9.47 -14.33
C VAL A 508 -5.19 -9.47 -13.04
N GLU A 509 -4.34 -8.47 -12.87
CA GLU A 509 -3.76 -8.13 -11.58
C GLU A 509 -4.80 -7.32 -10.79
N ASP A 510 -4.85 -7.50 -9.48
CA ASP A 510 -5.68 -6.68 -8.59
C ASP A 510 -5.10 -5.28 -8.39
N ASP A 511 -3.79 -5.14 -8.49
CA ASP A 511 -3.08 -3.87 -8.56
C ASP A 511 -1.72 -4.01 -9.28
N SER A 512 -1.11 -2.89 -9.66
CA SER A 512 0.18 -2.88 -10.37
C SER A 512 1.38 -2.39 -9.55
N GLN A 513 1.21 -2.16 -8.25
CA GLN A 513 2.26 -1.90 -7.23
C GLN A 513 3.62 -1.36 -7.74
N ALA A 514 3.65 -0.16 -8.35
CA ALA A 514 4.85 0.62 -8.73
C ALA A 514 6.11 -0.17 -9.19
N GLY A 515 5.94 -1.27 -9.93
CA GLY A 515 7.02 -2.10 -10.46
C GLY A 515 7.81 -1.40 -11.58
N LEU A 516 8.99 -1.94 -11.93
CA LEU A 516 9.91 -1.30 -12.89
C LEU A 516 9.53 -1.47 -14.37
N ASP A 517 8.71 -2.46 -14.67
CA ASP A 517 8.33 -2.84 -16.04
C ASP A 517 6.96 -2.28 -16.47
N HIS A 518 6.38 -1.41 -15.66
CA HIS A 518 5.15 -0.70 -15.99
C HIS A 518 5.46 0.67 -16.62
N VAL A 519 4.64 1.06 -17.60
CA VAL A 519 4.69 2.41 -18.20
C VAL A 519 4.04 3.44 -17.27
N ASP A 520 3.09 2.99 -16.44
CA ASP A 520 2.37 3.72 -15.42
C ASP A 520 2.14 2.76 -14.24
N GLY A 521 2.34 3.21 -13.00
CA GLY A 521 2.21 2.38 -11.81
C GLY A 521 0.79 1.90 -11.49
N HIS A 522 -0.19 2.28 -12.33
CA HIS A 522 -1.60 1.83 -12.31
C HIS A 522 -1.96 0.98 -13.55
N ARG A 523 -1.02 0.71 -14.47
CA ARG A 523 -1.30 0.01 -15.73
C ARG A 523 -0.90 -1.46 -15.65
N ALA A 524 -1.86 -2.37 -15.79
CA ALA A 524 -1.62 -3.80 -15.94
C ALA A 524 -2.21 -4.38 -17.23
N PRO A 525 -1.58 -5.40 -17.84
CA PRO A 525 -2.19 -6.11 -18.96
C PRO A 525 -3.34 -7.00 -18.47
N VAL A 526 -4.47 -6.97 -19.18
CA VAL A 526 -5.55 -7.94 -18.99
C VAL A 526 -5.59 -8.93 -20.15
N GLN A 527 -5.89 -10.20 -19.85
CA GLN A 527 -6.16 -11.22 -20.85
C GLN A 527 -7.63 -11.62 -20.81
N ILE A 528 -8.27 -11.61 -21.98
CA ILE A 528 -9.65 -12.07 -22.16
C ILE A 528 -9.61 -13.31 -23.03
N ILE A 529 -9.94 -14.46 -22.43
CA ILE A 529 -9.79 -15.78 -23.00
C ILE A 529 -11.16 -16.40 -23.21
N SER A 530 -11.59 -16.50 -24.47
CA SER A 530 -12.91 -17.01 -24.85
C SER A 530 -12.94 -17.36 -26.34
N PRO A 531 -13.83 -18.28 -26.79
CA PRO A 531 -14.13 -18.39 -28.21
C PRO A 531 -14.66 -17.09 -28.80
N TRP A 532 -15.32 -16.27 -27.98
CA TRP A 532 -15.97 -15.03 -28.40
C TRP A 532 -15.07 -13.81 -28.30
N ALA A 533 -13.89 -13.93 -27.71
CA ALA A 533 -12.90 -12.87 -27.68
C ALA A 533 -12.31 -12.65 -29.08
N ARG A 534 -11.76 -11.47 -29.35
CA ARG A 534 -10.92 -11.26 -30.53
C ARG A 534 -9.59 -11.98 -30.34
N HIS A 535 -9.23 -12.80 -31.31
CA HIS A 535 -7.98 -13.56 -31.35
C HIS A 535 -6.90 -12.82 -32.14
N GLY A 536 -5.63 -13.03 -31.79
CA GLY A 536 -4.45 -12.42 -32.40
C GLY A 536 -4.41 -10.89 -32.41
N THR A 537 -5.00 -10.22 -31.41
CA THR A 537 -5.06 -8.74 -31.35
C THR A 537 -4.32 -8.16 -30.15
N VAL A 538 -3.73 -6.98 -30.34
CA VAL A 538 -3.36 -6.07 -29.25
C VAL A 538 -4.38 -4.94 -29.24
N ASP A 539 -5.05 -4.72 -28.12
CA ASP A 539 -6.06 -3.69 -27.94
C ASP A 539 -5.60 -2.66 -26.90
N SER A 540 -5.24 -1.47 -27.38
CA SER A 540 -4.76 -0.35 -26.58
C SER A 540 -5.83 0.70 -26.27
N HIS A 541 -7.13 0.36 -26.38
CA HIS A 541 -8.18 1.23 -25.85
C HIS A 541 -8.06 1.32 -24.33
N TYR A 542 -8.39 2.49 -23.78
CA TYR A 542 -8.43 2.69 -22.34
C TYR A 542 -9.52 1.83 -21.72
N TYR A 543 -9.10 0.94 -20.83
CA TYR A 543 -9.97 0.15 -19.97
C TYR A 543 -9.54 0.32 -18.51
N SER A 544 -10.43 0.00 -17.60
CA SER A 544 -10.12 -0.13 -16.17
C SER A 544 -10.80 -1.36 -15.58
N GLN A 545 -10.45 -1.72 -14.35
CA GLN A 545 -11.10 -2.82 -13.62
C GLN A 545 -12.64 -2.67 -13.64
N ILE A 546 -13.19 -1.47 -13.48
CA ILE A 546 -14.65 -1.24 -13.54
C ILE A 546 -15.22 -1.56 -14.93
N THR A 547 -14.50 -1.24 -16.02
CA THR A 547 -14.97 -1.60 -17.38
C THR A 547 -15.00 -3.12 -17.59
N MET A 548 -14.08 -3.85 -16.98
CA MET A 548 -14.05 -5.31 -16.97
C MET A 548 -15.22 -5.87 -16.14
N ILE A 549 -15.41 -5.40 -14.91
CA ILE A 549 -16.55 -5.82 -14.05
C ILE A 549 -17.87 -5.55 -14.76
N ARG A 550 -18.03 -4.37 -15.35
CA ARG A 550 -19.22 -4.03 -16.15
C ARG A 550 -19.45 -4.98 -17.32
N THR A 551 -18.39 -5.51 -17.91
CA THR A 551 -18.47 -6.50 -18.99
C THR A 551 -18.93 -7.86 -18.47
N ILE A 552 -18.37 -8.31 -17.34
CA ILE A 552 -18.78 -9.56 -16.66
C ILE A 552 -20.25 -9.49 -16.27
N GLU A 553 -20.70 -8.36 -15.70
CA GLU A 553 -22.11 -8.15 -15.37
C GLU A 553 -23.03 -8.32 -16.56
N GLN A 554 -22.67 -7.74 -17.72
CA GLN A 554 -23.48 -7.85 -18.94
C GLN A 554 -23.53 -9.28 -19.48
N ILE A 555 -22.42 -10.02 -19.40
CA ILE A 555 -22.37 -11.43 -19.79
C ILE A 555 -23.31 -12.27 -18.90
N LEU A 556 -23.29 -12.03 -17.59
CA LEU A 556 -24.05 -12.80 -16.61
C LEU A 556 -25.48 -12.30 -16.38
N GLY A 557 -25.84 -11.13 -16.91
CA GLY A 557 -27.14 -10.50 -16.67
C GLY A 557 -27.28 -9.92 -15.26
N ILE A 558 -26.16 -9.54 -14.64
CA ILE A 558 -26.11 -8.90 -13.32
C ILE A 558 -26.47 -7.42 -13.48
N HIS A 559 -27.26 -6.90 -12.54
CA HIS A 559 -27.51 -5.46 -12.45
C HIS A 559 -26.26 -4.75 -11.92
N PRO A 560 -25.89 -3.56 -12.45
CA PRO A 560 -24.82 -2.77 -11.87
C PRO A 560 -24.99 -2.63 -10.36
N MET A 561 -23.91 -2.83 -9.63
CA MET A 561 -23.91 -2.73 -8.17
C MET A 561 -24.05 -1.28 -7.73
N ASN A 562 -23.41 -0.33 -8.41
CA ASN A 562 -23.36 1.08 -7.98
C ASN A 562 -23.45 2.08 -9.16
N GLN A 563 -23.00 3.34 -8.97
CA GLN A 563 -23.03 4.34 -10.04
C GLN A 563 -21.80 4.26 -10.96
N LYS A 564 -20.66 3.79 -10.44
CA LYS A 564 -19.37 3.71 -11.15
C LYS A 564 -19.45 2.65 -12.26
N ASP A 565 -19.88 1.43 -11.96
CA ASP A 565 -20.10 0.36 -12.95
C ASP A 565 -21.27 0.66 -13.91
N SER A 566 -22.34 1.29 -13.42
CA SER A 566 -23.49 1.66 -14.24
C SER A 566 -23.11 2.69 -15.32
N ALA A 567 -22.18 3.60 -15.02
CA ALA A 567 -21.63 4.57 -15.96
C ALA A 567 -20.50 4.01 -16.84
N ALA A 568 -19.88 2.89 -16.45
CA ALA A 568 -18.76 2.31 -17.17
C ALA A 568 -19.16 1.77 -18.55
N THR A 569 -18.27 1.95 -19.51
CA THR A 569 -18.45 1.38 -20.84
C THR A 569 -17.90 -0.05 -20.86
N PRO A 570 -18.72 -1.07 -21.18
CA PRO A 570 -18.24 -2.45 -21.29
C PRO A 570 -17.22 -2.58 -22.43
N MET A 571 -16.31 -3.56 -22.32
CA MET A 571 -15.25 -3.90 -23.27
C MET A 571 -15.80 -4.56 -24.56
N ARG A 572 -16.81 -3.96 -25.21
CA ARG A 572 -17.46 -4.54 -26.40
C ARG A 572 -16.48 -4.78 -27.55
N GLY A 573 -15.43 -3.96 -27.64
CA GLY A 573 -14.37 -4.10 -28.64
C GLY A 573 -13.62 -5.43 -28.53
N ALA A 574 -13.50 -5.97 -27.31
CA ALA A 574 -12.83 -7.21 -27.00
C ALA A 574 -13.51 -8.47 -27.58
N PHE A 575 -14.80 -8.37 -27.96
CA PHE A 575 -15.60 -9.51 -28.38
C PHE A 575 -16.01 -9.44 -29.86
N THR A 576 -16.23 -10.60 -30.45
CA THR A 576 -16.69 -10.81 -31.82
C THR A 576 -18.00 -11.60 -31.86
N ARG A 577 -18.75 -11.47 -32.95
CA ARG A 577 -19.96 -12.28 -33.19
C ARG A 577 -19.66 -13.65 -33.81
N HIS A 578 -18.43 -13.88 -34.22
CA HIS A 578 -17.97 -15.11 -34.86
C HIS A 578 -17.00 -15.82 -33.93
N PRO A 579 -17.44 -16.88 -33.23
CA PRO A 579 -16.60 -17.55 -32.27
C PRO A 579 -15.50 -18.37 -32.95
N ASP A 580 -14.33 -18.41 -32.35
CA ASP A 580 -13.25 -19.35 -32.66
C ASP A 580 -13.14 -20.39 -31.55
N TYR A 581 -13.61 -21.60 -31.82
CA TYR A 581 -13.61 -22.69 -30.84
C TYR A 581 -12.26 -23.41 -30.70
N THR A 582 -11.19 -22.92 -31.33
CA THR A 582 -9.85 -23.50 -31.19
C THR A 582 -9.46 -23.52 -29.71
N PRO A 583 -9.20 -24.70 -29.12
CA PRO A 583 -8.82 -24.78 -27.72
C PRO A 583 -7.40 -24.23 -27.51
N PHE A 584 -7.07 -23.89 -26.28
CA PHE A 584 -5.71 -23.56 -25.87
C PHE A 584 -5.04 -24.81 -25.33
N THR A 585 -3.76 -25.02 -25.66
CA THR A 585 -2.96 -26.11 -25.08
C THR A 585 -1.89 -25.52 -24.19
N SER A 586 -1.89 -25.90 -22.90
CA SER A 586 -0.89 -25.43 -21.94
C SER A 586 0.52 -25.84 -22.36
N LEU A 587 1.46 -24.92 -22.18
CA LEU A 587 2.88 -25.15 -22.39
C LEU A 587 3.54 -25.61 -21.08
N PRO A 588 4.52 -26.54 -21.16
CA PRO A 588 5.30 -26.93 -19.99
C PRO A 588 6.13 -25.76 -19.48
N ASN A 589 6.37 -25.72 -18.16
CA ASN A 589 7.27 -24.74 -17.55
C ASN A 589 8.69 -24.89 -18.13
N ARG A 590 9.30 -23.75 -18.50
CA ARG A 590 10.71 -23.67 -18.96
C ARG A 590 11.65 -23.18 -17.85
N THR A 591 11.06 -22.73 -16.75
CA THR A 591 11.73 -22.40 -15.49
C THR A 591 11.45 -23.50 -14.47
N SER A 592 12.46 -23.93 -13.73
CA SER A 592 12.31 -24.95 -12.69
C SER A 592 11.44 -24.40 -11.55
N LEU A 593 10.35 -25.09 -11.22
CA LEU A 593 9.41 -24.69 -10.16
C LEU A 593 10.01 -24.88 -8.76
N THR A 594 11.00 -25.76 -8.65
CA THR A 594 11.69 -26.07 -7.39
C THR A 594 12.99 -25.27 -7.18
N ASP A 595 13.28 -24.31 -8.06
CA ASP A 595 14.49 -23.50 -7.95
C ASP A 595 14.43 -22.53 -6.76
N GLY A 596 15.59 -22.26 -6.16
CA GLY A 596 15.72 -21.40 -4.98
C GLY A 596 15.31 -22.03 -3.64
N LEU A 597 14.74 -23.24 -3.61
CA LEU A 597 14.40 -23.93 -2.36
C LEU A 597 15.65 -24.27 -1.53
N LYS A 598 15.60 -23.99 -0.22
CA LYS A 598 16.68 -24.35 0.73
C LYS A 598 16.88 -25.87 0.83
N THR A 599 15.78 -26.63 0.74
CA THR A 599 15.78 -28.09 0.78
C THR A 599 14.96 -28.64 -0.38
N PRO A 600 15.51 -29.58 -1.18
CA PRO A 600 14.78 -30.21 -2.27
C PRO A 600 13.52 -30.96 -1.77
N PRO A 601 12.45 -31.02 -2.57
CA PRO A 601 11.30 -31.87 -2.26
C PRO A 601 11.65 -33.36 -2.25
N SER A 602 10.97 -34.14 -1.41
CA SER A 602 11.21 -35.59 -1.28
C SER A 602 10.85 -36.39 -2.54
N CYS A 603 9.92 -35.88 -3.35
CA CYS A 603 9.56 -36.41 -4.67
C CYS A 603 10.54 -36.00 -5.79
N GLY A 604 11.65 -35.34 -5.44
CA GLY A 604 12.65 -34.82 -6.37
C GLY A 604 12.31 -33.43 -6.93
N VAL A 605 13.32 -32.81 -7.52
CA VAL A 605 13.20 -31.54 -8.27
C VAL A 605 12.57 -31.78 -9.64
N ASP A 606 11.89 -30.78 -10.19
CA ASP A 606 11.35 -30.85 -11.55
C ASP A 606 12.44 -30.73 -12.62
N THR A 607 12.10 -31.16 -13.83
CA THR A 607 12.94 -30.99 -15.02
C THR A 607 12.18 -30.08 -15.99
N PRO A 608 12.53 -28.79 -16.09
CA PRO A 608 11.84 -27.87 -16.98
C PRO A 608 12.07 -28.24 -18.45
N ALA A 609 11.13 -27.82 -19.30
CA ALA A 609 11.29 -27.90 -20.74
C ALA A 609 12.42 -26.97 -21.24
N ALA A 610 12.89 -27.22 -22.47
CA ALA A 610 13.91 -26.38 -23.08
C ALA A 610 13.43 -24.92 -23.23
N GLN A 611 14.30 -23.97 -22.88
CA GLN A 611 14.06 -22.54 -23.06
C GLN A 611 14.02 -22.16 -24.55
N ASP A 612 13.20 -21.17 -24.93
CA ASP A 612 13.28 -20.55 -26.25
C ASP A 612 14.51 -19.64 -26.27
N PRO A 613 15.51 -19.88 -27.16
CA PRO A 613 16.72 -19.06 -27.23
C PRO A 613 16.47 -17.63 -27.74
N ARG A 614 15.27 -17.33 -28.26
CA ARG A 614 14.86 -15.98 -28.69
C ARG A 614 14.20 -15.18 -27.57
N ALA A 615 13.78 -15.83 -26.50
CA ALA A 615 13.19 -15.18 -25.33
C ALA A 615 14.27 -14.84 -24.28
N ALA A 616 13.96 -13.91 -23.38
CA ALA A 616 14.83 -13.58 -22.26
C ALA A 616 15.16 -14.83 -21.44
N ALA A 617 16.43 -15.02 -21.10
CA ALA A 617 16.87 -16.18 -20.33
C ALA A 617 16.28 -16.14 -18.92
N VAL A 618 16.02 -17.32 -18.35
CA VAL A 618 15.55 -17.43 -16.96
C VAL A 618 16.61 -16.86 -16.01
N PRO A 619 16.22 -16.01 -15.05
CA PRO A 619 17.13 -15.51 -14.01
C PRO A 619 17.84 -16.63 -13.26
N SER A 620 19.12 -16.43 -12.92
CA SER A 620 19.85 -17.39 -12.09
C SER A 620 19.62 -17.10 -10.60
N THR A 621 19.55 -18.16 -9.79
CA THR A 621 19.38 -18.06 -8.33
C THR A 621 20.71 -18.00 -7.58
N LYS A 622 21.84 -17.96 -8.28
CA LYS A 622 23.17 -17.99 -7.66
C LYS A 622 23.50 -16.66 -7.00
N VAL A 623 23.76 -16.71 -5.69
CA VAL A 623 24.30 -15.58 -4.93
C VAL A 623 25.83 -15.59 -5.02
N PRO A 624 26.48 -14.53 -5.55
CA PRO A 624 27.93 -14.37 -5.55
C PRO A 624 28.52 -14.46 -4.14
N ALA A 625 29.76 -14.96 -4.03
CA ALA A 625 30.39 -15.21 -2.73
C ALA A 625 30.50 -13.95 -1.85
N ASP A 626 30.77 -12.80 -2.45
CA ASP A 626 30.84 -11.48 -1.82
C ASP A 626 29.46 -10.90 -1.43
N LYS A 627 28.37 -11.45 -1.97
CA LYS A 627 26.99 -11.01 -1.69
C LYS A 627 26.24 -11.90 -0.71
N LYS A 628 26.83 -13.01 -0.25
CA LYS A 628 26.16 -13.96 0.67
C LYS A 628 25.66 -13.33 1.95
N SER A 629 26.45 -12.46 2.58
CA SER A 629 26.04 -11.77 3.81
C SER A 629 24.86 -10.82 3.58
N LEU A 630 24.84 -10.15 2.42
CA LEU A 630 23.76 -9.26 2.03
C LEU A 630 22.47 -10.04 1.75
N ALA A 631 22.56 -11.14 0.98
CA ALA A 631 21.44 -12.02 0.73
C ALA A 631 20.88 -12.63 2.02
N ALA A 632 21.74 -12.96 3.00
CA ALA A 632 21.30 -13.43 4.31
C ALA A 632 20.54 -12.36 5.12
N ALA A 633 20.93 -11.08 5.00
CA ALA A 633 20.20 -9.98 5.61
C ALA A 633 18.81 -9.82 4.97
N TRP A 634 18.72 -9.96 3.66
CA TRP A 634 17.44 -9.98 2.92
C TRP A 634 16.57 -11.18 3.28
N ASP A 635 17.14 -12.38 3.45
CA ASP A 635 16.40 -13.56 3.94
C ASP A 635 15.84 -13.33 5.35
N ALA A 636 16.61 -12.68 6.23
CA ALA A 636 16.16 -12.34 7.58
C ALA A 636 15.02 -11.34 7.54
N TRP A 637 15.13 -10.28 6.74
CA TRP A 637 14.05 -9.32 6.49
C TRP A 637 12.81 -10.03 5.97
N LYS A 638 12.93 -10.85 4.91
CA LYS A 638 11.82 -11.57 4.27
C LYS A 638 11.05 -12.45 5.24
N SER A 639 11.74 -13.06 6.21
CA SER A 639 11.11 -13.92 7.23
C SER A 639 10.14 -13.19 8.16
N GLN A 640 10.18 -11.85 8.17
CA GLN A 640 9.33 -10.99 9.00
C GLN A 640 8.15 -10.38 8.22
N GLN A 641 8.02 -10.66 6.92
CA GLN A 641 7.08 -9.98 6.04
C GLN A 641 5.72 -10.68 5.87
N HIS A 642 5.42 -11.71 6.66
CA HIS A 642 4.11 -12.37 6.62
C HIS A 642 3.69 -12.89 5.22
N LEU A 643 4.63 -13.30 4.37
CA LEU A 643 4.32 -13.77 3.01
C LEU A 643 3.83 -15.24 2.96
N THR A 644 4.02 -15.99 4.05
CA THR A 644 3.78 -17.44 4.09
C THR A 644 3.08 -17.90 5.36
N GLY A 645 2.28 -18.96 5.24
CA GLY A 645 1.66 -19.68 6.34
C GLY A 645 0.24 -19.20 6.68
N PRO A 646 -0.34 -19.69 7.79
CA PRO A 646 -1.71 -19.37 8.20
C PRO A 646 -1.98 -17.88 8.44
N HIS A 647 -0.93 -17.13 8.78
CA HIS A 647 -0.96 -15.69 9.01
C HIS A 647 -0.34 -14.92 7.84
N ALA A 648 -0.38 -15.50 6.63
CA ALA A 648 0.05 -14.80 5.44
C ALA A 648 -0.90 -13.61 5.17
N ILE A 649 -0.30 -12.46 4.84
CA ILE A 649 -0.98 -11.18 4.58
C ILE A 649 -0.36 -10.63 3.29
N PRO A 650 -1.15 -10.42 2.22
CA PRO A 650 -0.66 -9.74 1.01
C PRO A 650 -0.28 -8.30 1.37
N ASP A 651 0.67 -7.73 0.63
CA ASP A 651 1.13 -6.34 0.76
C ASP A 651 1.63 -5.88 2.14
N TYR A 652 1.88 -6.82 3.06
CA TYR A 652 2.49 -6.50 4.34
C TYR A 652 3.94 -6.00 4.17
N ALA A 653 4.63 -6.51 3.14
CA ALA A 653 5.98 -6.09 2.82
C ALA A 653 5.98 -4.67 2.24
N ASP A 654 6.93 -3.83 2.66
CA ASP A 654 7.16 -2.55 2.02
C ASP A 654 7.46 -2.76 0.51
N PRO A 655 6.68 -2.13 -0.39
CA PRO A 655 6.77 -2.40 -1.82
C PRO A 655 8.13 -1.97 -2.40
N ALA A 656 8.75 -0.91 -1.87
CA ALA A 656 10.10 -0.53 -2.28
C ALA A 656 11.09 -1.65 -1.91
N GLN A 657 11.06 -2.14 -0.67
CA GLN A 657 11.94 -3.23 -0.25
C GLN A 657 11.71 -4.52 -1.05
N LEU A 658 10.45 -4.92 -1.27
CA LEU A 658 10.13 -6.14 -2.01
C LEU A 658 10.56 -6.03 -3.48
N ASN A 659 10.32 -4.90 -4.14
CA ASN A 659 10.75 -4.65 -5.51
C ASN A 659 12.28 -4.74 -5.64
N HIS A 660 13.03 -4.16 -4.68
CA HIS A 660 14.48 -4.28 -4.66
C HIS A 660 14.94 -5.73 -4.47
N LEU A 661 14.34 -6.47 -3.54
CA LEU A 661 14.66 -7.88 -3.33
C LEU A 661 14.45 -8.70 -4.60
N THR A 662 13.27 -8.57 -5.22
CA THR A 662 12.92 -9.29 -6.44
C THR A 662 13.90 -8.94 -7.55
N TRP A 663 14.21 -7.65 -7.75
CA TRP A 663 15.20 -7.20 -8.72
C TRP A 663 16.59 -7.81 -8.48
N TYR A 664 17.08 -7.80 -7.23
CA TYR A 664 18.39 -8.36 -6.91
C TYR A 664 18.43 -9.87 -7.16
N GLN A 665 17.35 -10.59 -6.83
CA GLN A 665 17.23 -12.01 -7.06
C GLN A 665 17.17 -12.34 -8.56
N THR A 666 16.47 -11.54 -9.37
CA THR A 666 16.39 -11.76 -10.82
C THR A 666 17.65 -11.31 -11.57
N HIS A 667 18.51 -10.50 -10.95
CA HIS A 667 19.75 -9.98 -11.53
C HIS A 667 21.03 -10.51 -10.85
N ASN A 668 20.96 -11.68 -10.20
CA ASN A 668 22.10 -12.37 -9.58
C ASN A 668 22.86 -11.52 -8.55
N TRP A 669 22.24 -10.54 -7.91
CA TRP A 669 22.91 -9.61 -7.00
C TRP A 669 24.08 -8.83 -7.65
N THR A 670 24.06 -8.71 -8.98
CA THR A 670 25.13 -8.06 -9.76
C THR A 670 24.76 -6.66 -10.23
N ARG A 671 23.46 -6.33 -10.26
CA ARG A 671 22.97 -5.02 -10.69
C ARG A 671 22.29 -4.29 -9.54
N PRO A 672 22.59 -3.00 -9.33
CA PRO A 672 21.78 -2.14 -8.47
C PRO A 672 20.37 -2.01 -9.03
N TYR A 673 19.40 -1.63 -8.19
CA TYR A 673 18.05 -1.33 -8.65
C TYR A 673 18.11 -0.17 -9.66
N PRO A 674 17.25 -0.14 -10.71
CA PRO A 674 17.31 0.90 -11.72
C PRO A 674 17.21 2.29 -11.08
N GLY A 675 18.09 3.19 -11.53
CA GLY A 675 18.17 4.52 -10.94
C GLY A 675 19.10 4.62 -9.73
N GLU A 676 19.69 3.52 -9.24
CA GLU A 676 20.60 3.52 -8.09
C GLU A 676 22.06 3.24 -8.47
N GLU A 677 23.00 3.53 -7.56
CA GLU A 677 24.45 3.34 -7.80
C GLU A 677 25.01 2.06 -7.17
N LYS A 678 24.28 1.48 -6.22
CA LYS A 678 24.71 0.30 -5.46
C LYS A 678 23.52 -0.56 -5.08
N ILE A 679 23.80 -1.79 -4.69
CA ILE A 679 22.82 -2.70 -4.08
C ILE A 679 22.76 -2.38 -2.59
N TYR A 680 21.54 -2.17 -2.08
CA TYR A 680 21.28 -1.83 -0.69
C TYR A 680 20.96 -3.06 0.17
N ALA A 681 21.25 -2.95 1.47
CA ALA A 681 20.66 -3.83 2.48
C ALA A 681 19.21 -3.40 2.75
N PRO A 682 18.35 -4.27 3.30
CA PRO A 682 16.92 -3.98 3.45
C PRO A 682 16.63 -2.62 4.10
N ASN A 683 17.33 -2.31 5.20
CA ASN A 683 17.11 -1.07 5.98
C ASN A 683 17.70 0.18 5.32
N ASP A 684 18.51 0.02 4.27
CA ASP A 684 19.14 1.13 3.55
C ASP A 684 18.42 1.45 2.23
N VAL A 685 17.37 0.70 1.88
CA VAL A 685 16.60 0.93 0.66
C VAL A 685 15.91 2.29 0.72
N PRO A 686 16.10 3.17 -0.28
CA PRO A 686 15.37 4.44 -0.35
C PRO A 686 13.87 4.18 -0.38
N GLY A 687 13.13 4.79 0.55
CA GLY A 687 11.68 4.62 0.65
C GLY A 687 11.21 3.49 1.57
N ALA A 688 12.12 2.70 2.16
CA ALA A 688 11.83 1.58 3.08
C ALA A 688 11.25 1.96 4.46
N TYR A 689 10.52 3.07 4.53
CA TYR A 689 9.99 3.63 5.77
C TYR A 689 8.46 3.54 5.78
N ILE A 690 7.93 2.33 6.01
CA ILE A 690 6.67 2.17 6.74
C ILE A 690 7.01 2.32 8.24
N PRO A 691 6.20 2.99 9.09
CA PRO A 691 6.58 3.26 10.47
C PRO A 691 6.96 1.97 11.20
N SER A 692 7.97 2.03 12.07
CA SER A 692 8.37 0.86 12.86
C SER A 692 7.18 0.32 13.67
N ALA A 693 7.18 -0.98 13.93
CA ALA A 693 6.23 -1.66 14.82
C ALA A 693 6.21 -1.08 16.26
N GLU A 694 7.12 -0.15 16.60
CA GLU A 694 7.05 0.63 17.84
C GLU A 694 5.98 1.74 17.80
N SER A 695 5.25 1.87 16.69
CA SER A 695 4.10 2.78 16.54
C SER A 695 2.78 2.17 17.01
N ASP A 696 2.75 0.87 17.35
CA ASP A 696 1.57 0.17 17.87
C ASP A 696 1.63 0.12 19.40
N GLY A 697 1.17 1.21 20.03
CA GLY A 697 0.94 1.32 21.47
C GLY A 697 -0.49 1.05 21.90
#